data_AF-A0A087L772-F1
#
_entry.id   AF-A0A087L772-F1
#
_cell.length_a   1.000
_cell.length_b   1.000
_cell.length_c   1.000
_cell.angle_alpha   90.00
_cell.angle_beta   90.00
_cell.angle_gamma   90.00
#
_symmetry.space_group_name_H-M   'P 1'
#
loop_
_entity.id
_entity.type
_entity.pdbx_description
1 polymer ?
#
loop_
_entity_poly.entity_id
_entity_poly.type
_entity_poly.pdbx_seq_one_letter_code
_entity_poly.pdbx_strand_id
1 'polypeptide(L)'
;MCALRSALPGRVDGMAKVRGTAIYGNDILLPGMLFGVCRYADIPAGKVEQLDLSEALSVAGVVKIATYQDIPGTPVVGVIVKDYLPIIKDEVVFHGDVIAVVAATSYAAACEAADKIRVRYTPYTPITDVEQALAPEARLIHPERSDNIAAYHHTLKGDIKQGFAQARHVLEREYEVGFQEHAYIEPEVVLTWLDPTDGSLIISGSIQNPHRVRGFVAKFMGCPQSQINVKRAVMGGSFGGKDDVIDHLACRSALLTHLTGCPVKFAYNREQSIIESCKRHPYKMKYKAGFDDEGHILAMKIDILADSGGYAASTPFVTWRSSVQAAGPYRIPNVHIEVTGVYTNNSYTSAMRGFGSPQVVFANESFMDEIADYLQMSPVALREKNALRQGDTSVTGQIFDKHTVSAVEVLKQATASAEFMAKRQHYHELNQQGGVNRYGIGLALSYRGCSIGAEGVDTSTALIQVNEDGSVNISTSVSENGQGLQTTMSLIAAQAFGITLADIHFSEPPTSVIGDGGSTAATRGTMVGGGAILDAAEKIKQRILSVVGDNIGTQDLANTLWQGGYIINRQDQSQRIDFKTAVNSTKWASVSLTEYGWFVPPPIHWDEEKGCGSPYFTWVYGCQIAEVRVNTSTGKTDVLHVTAAHDVGHVLNPVGFEGQVCGGVAQGFGYALLEDFNIENGQVKSENFDSYLLPTIKDIPPITVIGVENPDMAGPLGAKGIGEPATELAAAAINNAVSFALGTRFNTLPLTLEQVILGYNLKKPNRQSEMMLEAENKKQVLRLTDVTVTRPQSLEEALTLLANDGVSAIAGGTDVIVQGRLQTRPMRLVDISRLAELTQVSEDPHTHEIAIGAAVTFNQITDHPLLRERYPLLVQACRTVGSYQIRNRATIGGNIVNAAPCGDSIPPAIIYDARVELRSHTGVRTLSLGEFLLSGYKTQRQPDELLTRVILPPLARLHAQGFYHQLGRRNALNITRQSLTALLEFDAEGTVSYCRLVDGALFSKPQRMLDVERCLQGQKLTSETIANACEVLDKLIYAAIGKRWSAAYKQPVFISMFRDMMAQVQQVCRK
;
A
#
# COMPACT_ATOMS: atom_id res chain seq x y z
N MET A 1 14.25 1.39 -35.37
CA MET A 1 13.80 0.66 -34.16
C MET A 1 14.64 -0.60 -33.92
N CYS A 2 15.95 -0.49 -33.65
CA CYS A 2 16.79 -1.68 -33.41
C CYS A 2 16.71 -2.16 -31.96
N ALA A 3 16.67 -1.25 -30.97
CA ALA A 3 16.62 -1.58 -29.55
C ALA A 3 15.20 -1.95 -29.05
N LEU A 4 14.15 -1.38 -29.66
CA LEU A 4 12.74 -1.67 -29.31
C LEU A 4 12.21 -3.00 -29.87
N ARG A 5 13.00 -3.69 -30.72
CA ARG A 5 12.62 -4.95 -31.38
C ARG A 5 13.38 -6.17 -30.85
N SER A 6 14.36 -6.02 -29.96
CA SER A 6 14.99 -7.18 -29.32
C SER A 6 14.00 -7.81 -28.33
N ALA A 7 14.01 -9.14 -28.24
CA ALA A 7 13.12 -9.90 -27.35
C ALA A 7 13.09 -9.29 -25.94
N LEU A 8 11.89 -8.87 -25.51
CA LEU A 8 11.51 -8.33 -24.19
C LEU A 8 12.70 -8.09 -23.25
N PRO A 9 13.44 -6.97 -23.39
CA PRO A 9 14.59 -6.73 -22.55
C PRO A 9 14.11 -6.62 -21.10
N GLY A 10 14.51 -7.59 -20.28
CA GLY A 10 14.33 -7.52 -18.84
C GLY A 10 14.97 -6.23 -18.31
N ARG A 11 14.56 -5.81 -17.11
CA ARG A 11 15.11 -4.59 -16.53
C ARG A 11 16.63 -4.66 -16.41
N VAL A 12 17.33 -3.56 -16.74
CA VAL A 12 18.79 -3.46 -16.64
C VAL A 12 19.32 -3.71 -15.22
N ASP A 13 18.50 -3.39 -14.21
CA ASP A 13 18.77 -3.61 -12.79
C ASP A 13 18.12 -4.90 -12.23
N GLY A 14 17.42 -5.68 -13.07
CA GLY A 14 16.58 -6.80 -12.64
C GLY A 14 17.38 -7.97 -12.07
N MET A 15 18.51 -8.34 -12.70
CA MET A 15 19.30 -9.48 -12.27
C MET A 15 19.91 -9.29 -10.88
N ALA A 16 20.36 -8.06 -10.56
CA ALA A 16 20.90 -7.74 -9.25
C ALA A 16 19.85 -7.91 -8.15
N LYS A 17 18.59 -7.55 -8.43
CA LYS A 17 17.47 -7.71 -7.49
C LYS A 17 17.11 -9.18 -7.27
N VAL A 18 17.03 -9.98 -8.35
CA VAL A 18 16.72 -11.41 -8.25
C VAL A 18 17.80 -12.19 -7.51
N ARG A 19 19.08 -11.82 -7.67
CA ARG A 19 20.22 -12.47 -7.00
C ARG A 19 20.47 -11.96 -5.58
N GLY A 20 19.78 -10.90 -5.13
CA GLY A 20 20.05 -10.26 -3.85
C GLY A 20 21.40 -9.54 -3.79
N THR A 21 21.96 -9.13 -4.93
CA THR A 21 23.23 -8.37 -5.01
C THR A 21 23.00 -6.86 -5.20
N ALA A 22 21.75 -6.43 -5.37
CA ALA A 22 21.39 -5.01 -5.34
C ALA A 22 21.56 -4.47 -3.91
N ILE A 23 22.26 -3.34 -3.76
CA ILE A 23 22.57 -2.75 -2.45
C ILE A 23 21.55 -1.66 -2.13
N TYR A 24 20.67 -1.95 -1.18
CA TYR A 24 19.69 -1.02 -0.62
C TYR A 24 20.31 -0.20 0.52
N GLY A 25 19.61 0.83 1.00
CA GLY A 25 20.16 1.74 2.00
C GLY A 25 20.61 1.03 3.28
N ASN A 26 19.85 0.02 3.74
CA ASN A 26 20.18 -0.69 4.97
C ASN A 26 21.34 -1.68 4.84
N ASP A 27 21.64 -2.13 3.61
CA ASP A 27 22.74 -3.05 3.33
C ASP A 27 24.11 -2.36 3.47
N ILE A 28 24.13 -1.03 3.46
CA ILE A 28 25.35 -0.25 3.64
C ILE A 28 25.77 -0.27 5.12
N LEU A 29 27.02 -0.66 5.35
CA LEU A 29 27.69 -0.69 6.64
C LEU A 29 29.04 0.02 6.53
N LEU A 30 29.34 0.89 7.50
CA LEU A 30 30.63 1.57 7.59
C LEU A 30 31.31 1.23 8.93
N PRO A 31 32.66 1.14 8.98
CA PRO A 31 33.39 0.97 10.23
C PRO A 31 33.07 2.09 11.22
N GLY A 32 32.88 1.73 12.49
CA GLY A 32 32.61 2.70 13.56
C GLY A 32 31.24 3.41 13.46
N MET A 33 30.35 2.96 12.59
CA MET A 33 29.01 3.52 12.43
C MET A 33 28.15 3.36 13.69
N LEU A 34 27.43 4.42 14.05
CA LEU A 34 26.44 4.46 15.11
C LEU A 34 25.03 4.24 14.57
N PHE A 35 24.13 3.79 15.44
CA PHE A 35 22.72 3.56 15.15
C PHE A 35 21.88 4.71 15.70
N GLY A 36 21.14 5.35 14.80
CA GLY A 36 20.20 6.43 15.07
C GLY A 36 18.80 5.91 15.41
N VAL A 37 18.21 6.40 16.51
CA VAL A 37 16.81 6.14 16.89
C VAL A 37 16.13 7.44 17.32
N CYS A 38 14.88 7.64 16.91
CA CYS A 38 14.06 8.79 17.31
C CYS A 38 13.30 8.51 18.63
N ARG A 39 13.11 9.56 19.43
CA ARG A 39 12.15 9.63 20.52
C ARG A 39 10.93 10.40 20.04
N TYR A 40 9.83 9.70 19.76
CA TYR A 40 8.57 10.28 19.31
C TYR A 40 7.77 10.89 20.47
N ALA A 41 6.78 11.73 20.17
CA ALA A 41 5.84 12.23 21.16
C ALA A 41 4.89 11.14 21.67
N ASP A 42 4.54 11.18 22.96
CA ASP A 42 3.61 10.21 23.57
C ASP A 42 2.14 10.60 23.41
N ILE A 43 1.88 11.83 22.96
CA ILE A 43 0.58 12.43 22.78
C ILE A 43 0.43 12.97 21.35
N PRO A 44 -0.79 13.07 20.81
CA PRO A 44 -1.02 13.61 19.46
C PRO A 44 -1.13 15.14 19.41
N ALA A 45 -1.37 15.80 20.55
CA ALA A 45 -1.49 17.25 20.63
C ALA A 45 -1.15 17.75 22.04
N GLY A 46 -0.31 18.78 22.16
CA GLY A 46 0.03 19.36 23.46
C GLY A 46 1.35 20.11 23.47
N LYS A 47 1.88 20.37 24.68
CA LYS A 47 3.20 20.97 24.89
C LYS A 47 4.13 20.10 25.71
N VAL A 48 5.42 20.16 25.40
CA VAL A 48 6.51 19.58 26.17
C VAL A 48 6.94 20.58 27.25
N GLU A 49 6.67 20.24 28.51
CA GLU A 49 6.99 21.09 29.67
C GLU A 49 8.41 20.86 30.18
N GLN A 50 8.85 19.60 30.12
CA GLN A 50 10.16 19.21 30.60
C GLN A 50 10.64 17.95 29.87
N LEU A 51 11.92 17.95 29.53
CA LEU A 51 12.65 16.83 28.95
C LEU A 51 13.80 16.45 29.89
N ASP A 52 13.81 15.20 30.35
CA ASP A 52 14.88 14.64 31.18
C ASP A 52 15.59 13.49 30.46
N LEU A 53 16.91 13.66 30.28
CA LEU A 53 17.79 12.76 29.54
C LEU A 53 18.71 11.94 30.46
N SER A 54 18.66 12.12 31.80
CA SER A 54 19.68 11.62 32.71
C SER A 54 19.83 10.10 32.67
N GLU A 55 18.72 9.36 32.66
CA GLU A 55 18.74 7.88 32.59
C GLU A 55 19.19 7.40 31.21
N ALA A 56 18.74 8.06 30.14
CA ALA A 56 19.10 7.72 28.78
C ALA A 56 20.60 7.89 28.51
N LEU A 57 21.21 8.97 29.03
CA LEU A 57 22.66 9.22 28.92
C LEU A 57 23.51 8.19 29.68
N SER A 58 22.94 7.51 30.67
CA SER A 58 23.64 6.48 31.46
C SER A 58 23.65 5.10 30.79
N VAL A 59 22.90 4.90 29.69
CA VAL A 59 22.83 3.63 28.98
C VAL A 59 24.17 3.33 28.31
N ALA A 60 24.71 2.14 28.58
CA ALA A 60 25.97 1.71 27.99
C ALA A 60 25.90 1.67 26.45
N GLY A 61 26.85 2.32 25.80
CA GLY A 61 26.92 2.41 24.34
C GLY A 61 26.23 3.64 23.74
N VAL A 62 25.50 4.44 24.51
CA VAL A 62 25.02 5.77 24.05
C VAL A 62 26.21 6.70 23.87
N VAL A 63 26.28 7.34 22.71
CA VAL A 63 27.35 8.29 22.35
C VAL A 63 26.84 9.72 22.43
N LYS A 64 25.65 9.99 21.88
CA LYS A 64 25.06 11.33 21.88
C LYS A 64 23.54 11.25 21.84
N ILE A 65 22.89 12.14 22.57
CA ILE A 65 21.47 12.47 22.41
C ILE A 65 21.42 13.93 21.97
N ALA A 66 20.63 14.23 20.94
CA ALA A 66 20.44 15.57 20.41
C ALA A 66 18.96 15.98 20.47
N THR A 67 18.74 17.27 20.70
CA THR A 67 17.44 17.91 20.84
C THR A 67 17.34 19.11 19.89
N TYR A 68 16.22 19.82 19.90
CA TYR A 68 16.06 21.08 19.18
C TYR A 68 17.21 22.09 19.41
N GLN A 69 17.78 22.12 20.62
CA GLN A 69 18.83 23.07 20.99
C GLN A 69 20.20 22.77 20.35
N ASP A 70 20.41 21.55 19.85
CA ASP A 70 21.68 21.16 19.23
C ASP A 70 21.74 21.54 17.74
N ILE A 71 20.64 22.05 17.15
CA ILE A 71 20.56 22.37 15.73
C ILE A 71 21.40 23.62 15.41
N PRO A 72 22.41 23.54 14.54
CA PRO A 72 23.30 24.67 14.28
C PRO A 72 22.76 25.68 13.25
N GLY A 73 21.83 25.27 12.39
CA GLY A 73 21.26 26.09 11.33
C GLY A 73 19.79 26.44 11.54
N THR A 74 18.99 26.35 10.47
CA THR A 74 17.55 26.63 10.52
C THR A 74 16.79 25.38 10.98
N PRO A 75 16.09 25.42 12.14
CA PRO A 75 15.42 24.24 12.68
C PRO A 75 14.13 23.87 11.94
N VAL A 76 13.50 24.83 11.26
CA VAL A 76 12.28 24.62 10.48
C VAL A 76 12.59 24.42 9.00
N VAL A 77 12.04 23.34 8.43
CA VAL A 77 12.12 22.99 7.02
C VAL A 77 10.72 22.77 6.46
N GLY A 78 10.61 22.43 5.18
CA GLY A 78 9.33 22.07 4.58
C GLY A 78 9.33 22.24 3.07
N VAL A 79 8.55 21.38 2.40
CA VAL A 79 8.60 21.22 0.95
C VAL A 79 8.11 22.47 0.22
N ILE A 80 6.95 22.98 0.64
CA ILE A 80 6.29 24.16 0.05
C ILE A 80 6.13 25.23 1.13
N VAL A 81 5.40 24.87 2.19
CA VAL A 81 5.30 25.65 3.43
C VAL A 81 6.46 25.24 4.34
N LYS A 82 7.10 26.20 5.00
CA LYS A 82 8.22 25.96 5.92
C LYS A 82 7.69 25.88 7.35
N ASP A 83 7.01 24.80 7.66
CA ASP A 83 6.34 24.56 8.94
C ASP A 83 6.80 23.28 9.65
N TYR A 84 7.57 22.41 9.00
CA TYR A 84 7.98 21.13 9.58
C TYR A 84 9.25 21.25 10.42
N LEU A 85 9.23 20.69 11.62
CA LEU A 85 10.38 20.60 12.53
C LEU A 85 10.95 19.17 12.55
N PRO A 86 12.17 18.91 12.03
CA PRO A 86 12.78 17.59 12.12
C PRO A 86 12.95 17.14 13.58
N ILE A 87 13.17 18.06 14.51
CA ILE A 87 13.08 17.82 15.95
C ILE A 87 12.24 18.96 16.51
N ILE A 88 11.15 18.67 17.23
CA ILE A 88 10.26 19.69 17.77
C ILE A 88 10.89 20.39 18.97
N LYS A 89 10.52 21.66 19.16
CA LYS A 89 11.00 22.47 20.29
C LYS A 89 10.23 22.14 21.57
N ASP A 90 8.94 22.42 21.56
CA ASP A 90 8.07 22.36 22.73
C ASP A 90 6.58 22.14 22.39
N GLU A 91 6.19 22.12 21.12
CA GLU A 91 4.79 21.93 20.70
C GLU A 91 4.64 20.64 19.89
N VAL A 92 3.65 19.84 20.28
CA VAL A 92 3.28 18.58 19.63
C VAL A 92 2.01 18.83 18.85
N VAL A 93 2.08 18.66 17.54
CA VAL A 93 0.96 18.85 16.61
C VAL A 93 0.47 17.55 16.00
N PHE A 94 1.26 16.47 16.05
CA PHE A 94 0.80 15.12 15.73
C PHE A 94 1.62 14.02 16.44
N HIS A 95 1.08 12.80 16.49
CA HIS A 95 1.70 11.67 17.23
C HIS A 95 3.12 11.28 16.74
N GLY A 96 3.46 11.60 15.49
CA GLY A 96 4.77 11.28 14.92
C GLY A 96 5.84 12.36 15.13
N ASP A 97 5.55 13.44 15.88
CA ASP A 97 6.55 14.46 16.20
C ASP A 97 7.74 13.87 16.95
N VAL A 98 8.95 14.30 16.59
CA VAL A 98 10.21 13.80 17.17
C VAL A 98 10.76 14.81 18.17
N ILE A 99 10.91 14.39 19.43
CA ILE A 99 11.36 15.25 20.54
C ILE A 99 12.89 15.23 20.68
N ALA A 100 13.51 14.08 20.43
CA ALA A 100 14.95 13.90 20.53
C ALA A 100 15.42 12.77 19.62
N VAL A 101 16.72 12.74 19.33
CA VAL A 101 17.36 11.66 18.56
C VAL A 101 18.60 11.13 19.27
N VAL A 102 18.79 9.81 19.22
CA VAL A 102 19.85 9.08 19.92
C VAL A 102 20.81 8.47 18.92
N ALA A 103 22.12 8.62 19.13
CA ALA A 103 23.18 7.83 18.50
C ALA A 103 23.84 6.91 19.52
N ALA A 104 23.90 5.60 19.22
CA ALA A 104 24.57 4.62 20.06
C ALA A 104 25.38 3.59 19.24
N THR A 105 26.29 2.89 19.88
CA THR A 105 27.15 1.85 19.26
C THR A 105 26.40 0.58 18.87
N SER A 106 25.15 0.42 19.33
CA SER A 106 24.24 -0.65 18.90
C SER A 106 22.81 -0.15 18.81
N TYR A 107 22.01 -0.75 17.92
CA TYR A 107 20.58 -0.46 17.80
C TYR A 107 19.81 -0.73 19.11
N ALA A 108 20.20 -1.77 19.86
CA ALA A 108 19.58 -2.10 21.14
C ALA A 108 19.79 -1.00 22.19
N ALA A 109 21.01 -0.48 22.31
CA ALA A 109 21.33 0.62 23.21
C ALA A 109 20.62 1.93 22.81
N ALA A 110 20.55 2.23 21.50
CA ALA A 110 19.82 3.41 21.02
C ALA A 110 18.32 3.34 21.37
N CYS A 111 17.70 2.17 21.18
CA CYS A 111 16.31 1.95 21.55
C CYS A 111 16.08 2.02 23.08
N GLU A 112 16.96 1.42 23.89
CA GLU A 112 16.86 1.48 25.36
C GLU A 112 16.98 2.91 25.87
N ALA A 113 17.90 3.69 25.31
CA ALA A 113 18.04 5.09 25.67
C ALA A 113 16.80 5.90 25.28
N ALA A 114 16.22 5.67 24.10
CA ALA A 114 14.96 6.31 23.71
C ALA A 114 13.81 5.99 24.68
N ASP A 115 13.70 4.72 25.13
CA ASP A 115 12.72 4.30 26.14
C ASP A 115 12.91 5.04 27.48
N LYS A 116 14.15 5.37 27.84
CA LYS A 116 14.52 6.04 29.11
C LYS A 116 14.48 7.57 29.07
N ILE A 117 14.16 8.19 27.94
CA ILE A 117 13.92 9.64 27.87
C ILE A 117 12.56 9.94 28.47
N ARG A 118 12.56 10.68 29.58
CA ARG A 118 11.35 11.05 30.31
C ARG A 118 10.86 12.43 29.85
N VAL A 119 9.59 12.51 29.50
CA VAL A 119 8.97 13.74 29.01
C VAL A 119 7.72 14.04 29.84
N ARG A 120 7.60 15.29 30.31
CA ARG A 120 6.36 15.79 30.92
C ARG A 120 5.62 16.63 29.89
N TYR A 121 4.33 16.34 29.69
CA TYR A 121 3.48 17.07 28.76
C TYR A 121 2.34 17.82 29.45
N THR A 122 1.89 18.90 28.81
CA THR A 122 0.54 19.45 28.97
C THR A 122 -0.29 19.01 27.75
N PRO A 123 -1.16 17.99 27.86
CA PRO A 123 -1.91 17.48 26.72
C PRO A 123 -3.06 18.41 26.33
N TYR A 124 -3.33 18.52 25.04
CA TYR A 124 -4.49 19.20 24.49
C TYR A 124 -5.50 18.18 23.95
N THR A 125 -6.77 18.57 23.91
CA THR A 125 -7.76 17.83 23.12
C THR A 125 -7.35 17.92 21.64
N PRO A 126 -7.12 16.78 20.97
CA PRO A 126 -6.77 16.77 19.55
C PRO A 126 -7.96 17.22 18.71
N ILE A 127 -7.72 18.07 17.70
CA ILE A 127 -8.72 18.41 16.68
C ILE A 127 -8.44 17.50 15.48
N THR A 128 -9.32 16.55 15.20
CA THR A 128 -9.08 15.51 14.17
C THR A 128 -10.10 15.53 13.04
N ASP A 129 -11.01 16.49 13.06
CA ASP A 129 -12.02 16.71 12.03
C ASP A 129 -11.79 18.08 11.40
N VAL A 130 -11.83 18.13 10.06
CA VAL A 130 -11.52 19.33 9.28
C VAL A 130 -12.58 20.42 9.45
N GLU A 131 -13.85 20.07 9.67
CA GLU A 131 -14.91 21.06 9.89
C GLU A 131 -14.78 21.66 11.29
N GLN A 132 -14.44 20.84 12.29
CA GLN A 132 -14.09 21.32 13.63
C GLN A 132 -12.87 22.25 13.61
N ALA A 133 -11.85 21.95 12.81
CA ALA A 133 -10.65 22.78 12.69
C ALA A 133 -10.92 24.15 12.03
N LEU A 134 -11.95 24.26 11.20
CA LEU A 134 -12.39 25.49 10.54
C LEU A 134 -13.37 26.33 11.36
N ALA A 135 -13.85 25.83 12.49
CA ALA A 135 -14.76 26.59 13.35
C ALA A 135 -14.09 27.89 13.87
N PRO A 136 -14.80 29.03 13.96
CA PRO A 136 -14.22 30.31 14.38
C PRO A 136 -13.51 30.28 15.75
N GLU A 137 -13.96 29.41 16.64
CA GLU A 137 -13.42 29.20 18.00
C GLU A 137 -12.41 28.05 18.11
N ALA A 138 -12.07 27.40 17.00
CA ALA A 138 -11.12 26.29 16.99
C ALA A 138 -9.73 26.74 17.46
N ARG A 139 -9.07 25.89 18.26
CA ARG A 139 -7.66 26.08 18.60
C ARG A 139 -6.82 26.02 17.31
N LEU A 140 -5.88 26.93 17.16
CA LEU A 140 -4.89 26.88 16.09
C LEU A 140 -3.94 25.69 16.31
N ILE A 141 -3.74 24.88 15.28
CA ILE A 141 -2.77 23.77 15.29
C ILE A 141 -1.35 24.34 15.37
N HIS A 142 -1.09 25.39 14.60
CA HIS A 142 0.14 26.18 14.59
C HIS A 142 -0.16 27.58 15.17
N PRO A 143 0.21 27.88 16.43
CA PRO A 143 -0.23 29.11 17.11
C PRO A 143 0.21 30.43 16.48
N GLU A 144 1.22 30.41 15.61
CA GLU A 144 1.72 31.59 14.90
C GLU A 144 0.90 31.95 13.65
N ARG A 145 -0.05 31.10 13.25
CA ARG A 145 -0.93 31.34 12.08
C ARG A 145 -2.18 32.13 12.46
N SER A 146 -2.91 32.61 11.46
CA SER A 146 -4.23 33.26 11.64
C SER A 146 -5.39 32.28 11.68
N ASP A 147 -5.21 31.10 11.07
CA ASP A 147 -6.24 30.10 10.86
C ASP A 147 -5.60 28.70 10.69
N ASN A 148 -6.45 27.68 10.61
CA ASN A 148 -6.06 26.30 10.34
C ASN A 148 -6.07 25.97 8.83
N ILE A 149 -5.94 26.94 7.93
CA ILE A 149 -5.90 26.68 6.48
C ILE A 149 -4.44 26.51 6.04
N ALA A 150 -4.13 25.33 5.53
CA ALA A 150 -2.85 24.98 4.93
C ALA A 150 -2.74 25.47 3.48
N ALA A 151 -3.84 25.37 2.73
CA ALA A 151 -3.93 25.82 1.35
C ALA A 151 -5.39 26.09 0.96
N TYR A 152 -5.60 26.99 0.00
CA TYR A 152 -6.90 27.25 -0.61
C TYR A 152 -6.71 27.45 -2.12
N HIS A 153 -7.53 26.77 -2.92
CA HIS A 153 -7.54 26.91 -4.38
C HIS A 153 -8.97 27.00 -4.88
N HIS A 154 -9.15 27.70 -5.99
CA HIS A 154 -10.40 27.66 -6.75
C HIS A 154 -10.14 27.45 -8.24
N THR A 155 -11.14 26.93 -8.94
CA THR A 155 -11.16 26.84 -10.41
C THR A 155 -12.50 27.35 -10.93
N LEU A 156 -12.47 28.30 -11.89
CA LEU A 156 -13.68 28.92 -12.44
C LEU A 156 -13.71 28.81 -13.96
N LYS A 157 -14.88 28.42 -14.49
CA LYS A 157 -15.19 28.43 -15.93
C LYS A 157 -16.65 28.78 -16.14
N GLY A 158 -16.94 29.67 -17.08
CA GLY A 158 -18.30 30.06 -17.42
C GLY A 158 -19.04 30.79 -16.29
N ASP A 159 -20.37 30.73 -16.29
CA ASP A 159 -21.24 31.30 -15.26
C ASP A 159 -22.02 30.17 -14.58
N ILE A 160 -21.61 29.84 -13.35
CA ILE A 160 -22.22 28.76 -12.56
C ILE A 160 -23.71 29.00 -12.28
N LYS A 161 -24.13 30.26 -12.07
CA LYS A 161 -25.54 30.60 -11.78
C LYS A 161 -26.38 30.40 -13.04
N GLN A 162 -25.89 30.86 -14.19
CA GLN A 162 -26.54 30.66 -15.47
C GLN A 162 -26.69 29.17 -15.80
N GLY A 163 -25.60 28.39 -15.64
CA GLY A 163 -25.62 26.96 -15.93
C GLY A 163 -26.65 26.20 -15.10
N PHE A 164 -26.77 26.49 -13.80
CA PHE A 164 -27.82 25.88 -12.96
C PHE A 164 -29.22 26.38 -13.29
N ALA A 165 -29.38 27.64 -13.70
CA ALA A 165 -30.70 28.16 -14.12
C ALA A 165 -31.20 27.52 -15.43
N GLN A 166 -30.28 27.09 -16.30
CA GLN A 166 -30.58 26.38 -17.55
C GLN A 166 -30.75 24.87 -17.36
N ALA A 167 -30.25 24.32 -16.26
CA ALA A 167 -30.37 22.90 -15.96
C ALA A 167 -31.84 22.51 -15.73
N ARG A 168 -32.25 21.40 -16.33
CA ARG A 168 -33.57 20.81 -16.11
C ARG A 168 -33.61 20.04 -14.80
N HIS A 169 -32.52 19.35 -14.49
CA HIS A 169 -32.34 18.54 -13.30
C HIS A 169 -31.10 19.00 -12.54
N VAL A 170 -31.15 18.87 -11.22
CA VAL A 170 -30.02 19.15 -10.33
C VAL A 170 -29.87 18.00 -9.35
N LEU A 171 -28.65 17.45 -9.29
CA LEU A 171 -28.28 16.41 -8.33
C LEU A 171 -27.18 16.91 -7.42
N GLU A 172 -27.22 16.53 -6.14
CA GLU A 172 -26.22 16.90 -5.14
C GLU A 172 -25.85 15.68 -4.29
N ARG A 173 -24.56 15.45 -4.07
CA ARG A 173 -24.01 14.30 -3.33
C ARG A 173 -22.77 14.69 -2.53
N GLU A 174 -22.52 13.94 -1.47
CA GLU A 174 -21.32 14.05 -0.64
C GLU A 174 -20.58 12.72 -0.64
N TYR A 175 -19.26 12.78 -0.77
CA TYR A 175 -18.35 11.65 -0.85
C TYR A 175 -17.20 11.83 0.15
N GLU A 176 -16.74 10.73 0.74
CA GLU A 176 -15.66 10.71 1.71
C GLU A 176 -14.64 9.61 1.39
N VAL A 177 -13.37 9.91 1.58
CA VAL A 177 -12.30 8.93 1.51
C VAL A 177 -11.31 9.11 2.66
N GLY A 178 -10.82 8.00 3.19
CA GLY A 178 -9.84 7.99 4.28
C GLY A 178 -8.39 8.10 3.82
N PHE A 179 -7.49 8.02 4.81
CA PHE A 179 -6.06 7.91 4.65
C PHE A 179 -5.65 6.64 3.89
N GLN A 180 -4.50 6.71 3.20
CA GLN A 180 -3.80 5.54 2.67
C GLN A 180 -2.30 5.66 2.99
N GLU A 181 -1.69 4.57 3.45
CA GLU A 181 -0.26 4.44 3.73
C GLU A 181 0.48 3.90 2.50
N HIS A 182 1.64 4.45 2.17
CA HIS A 182 2.44 4.05 1.00
C HIS A 182 2.90 2.61 1.07
N ALA A 183 3.28 2.17 2.27
CA ALA A 183 3.66 0.80 2.58
C ALA A 183 4.76 0.22 1.66
N TYR A 184 5.68 1.05 1.18
CA TYR A 184 6.87 0.59 0.45
C TYR A 184 7.61 -0.48 1.24
N ILE A 185 8.08 -1.53 0.57
CA ILE A 185 8.62 -2.72 1.25
C ILE A 185 9.89 -2.39 2.04
N GLU A 186 10.79 -1.59 1.49
CA GLU A 186 11.95 -1.05 2.21
C GLU A 186 11.51 0.22 2.96
N PRO A 187 11.52 0.26 4.30
CA PRO A 187 11.31 1.49 5.07
C PRO A 187 12.36 2.57 4.77
N GLU A 188 12.25 3.70 5.46
CA GLU A 188 13.16 4.83 5.36
C GLU A 188 14.53 4.46 5.93
N VAL A 189 15.58 4.74 5.15
CA VAL A 189 16.96 4.54 5.57
C VAL A 189 17.81 5.72 5.14
N VAL A 190 18.58 6.28 6.07
CA VAL A 190 19.61 7.29 5.80
C VAL A 190 20.87 6.93 6.59
N LEU A 191 22.02 7.01 5.92
CA LEU A 191 23.34 6.93 6.49
C LEU A 191 24.13 8.18 6.11
N THR A 192 24.71 8.85 7.09
CA THR A 192 25.56 10.03 6.90
C THR A 192 26.96 9.80 7.45
N TRP A 193 27.98 10.36 6.80
CA TRP A 193 29.37 10.37 7.27
C TRP A 193 30.14 11.56 6.72
N LEU A 194 31.27 11.92 7.33
CA LEU A 194 32.18 12.93 6.79
C LEU A 194 33.19 12.25 5.87
N ASP A 195 33.43 12.81 4.69
CA ASP A 195 34.48 12.35 3.79
C ASP A 195 35.85 12.54 4.48
N PRO A 196 36.70 11.50 4.53
CA PRO A 196 37.96 11.57 5.25
C PRO A 196 39.00 12.48 4.59
N THR A 197 38.79 12.90 3.34
CA THR A 197 39.74 13.72 2.57
C THR A 197 39.45 15.21 2.73
N ASP A 198 38.20 15.63 2.50
CA ASP A 198 37.82 17.04 2.47
C ASP A 198 36.83 17.46 3.58
N GLY A 199 36.35 16.50 4.38
CA GLY A 199 35.39 16.75 5.45
C GLY A 199 33.96 17.05 4.99
N SER A 200 33.65 16.88 3.70
CA SER A 200 32.29 17.05 3.20
C SER A 200 31.33 16.02 3.79
N LEU A 201 30.10 16.43 4.08
CA LEU A 201 29.06 15.52 4.57
C LEU A 201 28.51 14.70 3.41
N ILE A 202 28.67 13.39 3.47
CA ILE A 202 28.08 12.46 2.53
C ILE A 202 26.79 11.87 3.12
N ILE A 203 25.76 11.78 2.28
CA ILE A 203 24.45 11.22 2.63
C ILE A 203 24.14 10.09 1.65
N SER A 204 23.73 8.92 2.17
CA SER A 204 23.29 7.78 1.36
C SER A 204 22.05 7.13 1.96
N GLY A 205 21.27 6.43 1.13
CA GLY A 205 20.05 5.78 1.56
C GLY A 205 18.96 5.75 0.49
N SER A 206 17.73 5.49 0.93
CA SER A 206 16.55 5.35 0.07
C SER A 206 15.94 6.72 -0.26
N ILE A 207 16.61 7.51 -1.10
CA ILE A 207 16.32 8.95 -1.29
C ILE A 207 15.70 9.22 -2.66
N GLN A 208 14.45 9.72 -2.71
CA GLN A 208 13.75 10.01 -3.96
C GLN A 208 14.21 11.31 -4.63
N ASN A 209 14.40 12.38 -3.84
CA ASN A 209 14.83 13.67 -4.33
C ASN A 209 16.16 14.09 -3.66
N PRO A 210 17.30 13.72 -4.25
CA PRO A 210 18.59 13.94 -3.61
C PRO A 210 18.98 15.42 -3.52
N HIS A 211 18.55 16.27 -4.46
CA HIS A 211 18.88 17.70 -4.44
C HIS A 211 18.07 18.46 -3.37
N ARG A 212 16.78 18.09 -3.16
CA ARG A 212 16.00 18.66 -2.06
C ARG A 212 16.57 18.27 -0.70
N VAL A 213 16.92 16.99 -0.49
CA VAL A 213 17.63 16.54 0.72
C VAL A 213 18.89 17.37 0.95
N ARG A 214 19.75 17.54 -0.07
CA ARG A 214 20.96 18.37 0.03
C ARG A 214 20.65 19.79 0.50
N GLY A 215 19.64 20.42 -0.10
CA GLY A 215 19.22 21.77 0.26
C GLY A 215 18.64 21.89 1.68
N PHE A 216 17.91 20.89 2.15
CA PHE A 216 17.32 20.87 3.49
C PHE A 216 18.40 20.68 4.55
N VAL A 217 19.26 19.68 4.36
CA VAL A 217 20.37 19.41 5.28
C VAL A 217 21.33 20.60 5.33
N ALA A 218 21.63 21.26 4.20
CA ALA A 218 22.45 22.47 4.18
C ALA A 218 21.90 23.58 5.09
N LYS A 219 20.59 23.86 4.98
CA LYS A 219 19.91 24.87 5.82
C LYS A 219 19.88 24.45 7.28
N PHE A 220 19.55 23.19 7.57
CA PHE A 220 19.47 22.64 8.92
C PHE A 220 20.83 22.63 9.63
N MET A 221 21.89 22.35 8.89
CA MET A 221 23.27 22.34 9.38
C MET A 221 23.95 23.72 9.34
N GLY A 222 23.32 24.72 8.74
CA GLY A 222 23.89 26.06 8.61
C GLY A 222 25.13 26.13 7.72
N CYS A 223 25.24 25.26 6.72
CA CYS A 223 26.41 25.16 5.83
C CYS A 223 26.06 25.30 4.33
N PRO A 224 27.03 25.63 3.47
CA PRO A 224 26.82 25.67 2.02
C PRO A 224 26.52 24.28 1.43
N GLN A 225 25.66 24.21 0.42
CA GLN A 225 25.37 22.95 -0.29
C GLN A 225 26.61 22.30 -0.91
N SER A 226 27.66 23.06 -1.21
CA SER A 226 28.92 22.54 -1.75
C SER A 226 29.70 21.66 -0.76
N GLN A 227 29.34 21.69 0.52
CA GLN A 227 29.91 20.81 1.55
C GLN A 227 29.09 19.54 1.77
N ILE A 228 28.02 19.32 1.00
CA ILE A 228 27.13 18.16 1.16
C ILE A 228 27.01 17.44 -0.18
N ASN A 229 27.16 16.12 -0.15
CA ASN A 229 26.96 15.27 -1.32
C ASN A 229 26.03 14.10 -1.03
N VAL A 230 24.97 13.96 -1.83
CA VAL A 230 24.03 12.85 -1.71
C VAL A 230 24.37 11.78 -2.75
N LYS A 231 24.66 10.56 -2.28
CA LYS A 231 24.95 9.35 -3.05
C LYS A 231 23.85 8.32 -2.82
N ARG A 232 22.87 8.24 -3.72
CA ARG A 232 21.70 7.36 -3.56
C ARG A 232 22.08 5.88 -3.56
N ALA A 233 21.36 5.08 -2.77
CA ALA A 233 21.37 3.62 -2.85
C ALA A 233 20.22 3.14 -3.77
N VAL A 234 20.15 1.82 -4.03
CA VAL A 234 18.94 1.24 -4.62
C VAL A 234 17.76 1.45 -3.68
N MET A 235 16.57 1.72 -4.24
CA MET A 235 15.36 2.01 -3.46
C MET A 235 14.30 0.90 -3.61
N GLY A 236 13.75 0.46 -2.48
CA GLY A 236 12.68 -0.54 -2.39
C GLY A 236 11.26 0.03 -2.40
N GLY A 237 11.00 0.98 -3.31
CA GLY A 237 9.73 1.69 -3.42
C GLY A 237 9.69 3.03 -2.66
N SER A 238 8.79 3.91 -3.10
CA SER A 238 8.51 5.20 -2.45
C SER A 238 7.05 5.61 -2.64
N PHE A 239 6.55 5.56 -3.87
CA PHE A 239 5.17 5.93 -4.20
C PHE A 239 4.78 7.36 -3.78
N GLY A 240 5.76 8.25 -3.57
CA GLY A 240 5.59 9.62 -3.09
C GLY A 240 6.06 9.83 -1.66
N GLY A 241 6.05 8.81 -0.80
CA GLY A 241 6.33 8.99 0.64
C GLY A 241 7.78 9.35 0.94
N LYS A 242 8.75 8.77 0.22
CA LYS A 242 10.18 9.11 0.34
C LYS A 242 10.56 10.39 -0.41
N ASP A 243 9.58 11.11 -0.95
CA ASP A 243 9.76 12.51 -1.36
C ASP A 243 9.72 13.47 -0.16
N ASP A 244 9.27 13.04 1.01
CA ASP A 244 9.02 13.97 2.11
C ASP A 244 9.81 13.58 3.37
N VAL A 245 9.41 12.49 4.02
CA VAL A 245 9.94 12.04 5.33
C VAL A 245 11.47 11.88 5.36
N ILE A 246 12.07 11.54 4.23
CA ILE A 246 13.52 11.34 4.10
C ILE A 246 14.30 12.64 4.26
N ASP A 247 13.71 13.80 3.91
CA ASP A 247 14.33 15.09 4.10
C ASP A 247 14.59 15.35 5.59
N HIS A 248 13.61 15.02 6.45
CA HIS A 248 13.69 15.19 7.90
C HIS A 248 14.64 14.18 8.54
N LEU A 249 14.58 12.91 8.11
CA LEU A 249 15.47 11.86 8.62
C LEU A 249 16.93 12.15 8.29
N ALA A 250 17.20 12.70 7.10
CA ALA A 250 18.55 13.11 6.70
C ALA A 250 19.09 14.26 7.55
N CYS A 251 18.24 15.24 7.93
CA CYS A 251 18.63 16.31 8.85
C CYS A 251 19.09 15.76 10.21
N ARG A 252 18.35 14.80 10.77
CA ARG A 252 18.67 14.16 12.06
C ARG A 252 19.96 13.35 12.00
N SER A 253 20.14 12.56 10.93
CA SER A 253 21.35 11.77 10.70
C SER A 253 22.57 12.68 10.57
N ALA A 254 22.47 13.73 9.75
CA ALA A 254 23.52 14.72 9.56
C ALA A 254 23.93 15.40 10.87
N LEU A 255 22.96 15.78 11.70
CA LEU A 255 23.21 16.38 13.01
C LEU A 255 23.99 15.44 13.93
N LEU A 256 23.59 14.18 14.05
CA LEU A 256 24.30 13.21 14.89
C LEU A 256 25.69 12.90 14.33
N THR A 257 25.87 12.82 13.01
CA THR A 257 27.20 12.69 12.40
C THR A 257 28.08 13.90 12.73
N HIS A 258 27.55 15.12 12.65
CA HIS A 258 28.29 16.32 12.99
C HIS A 258 28.69 16.35 14.47
N LEU A 259 27.78 16.01 15.38
CA LEU A 259 28.01 16.05 16.82
C LEU A 259 28.96 14.94 17.33
N THR A 260 29.06 13.82 16.60
CA THR A 260 29.86 12.66 17.02
C THR A 260 31.16 12.49 16.23
N GLY A 261 31.24 13.05 15.02
CA GLY A 261 32.31 12.76 14.07
C GLY A 261 32.26 11.32 13.51
N CYS A 262 31.23 10.53 13.83
CA CYS A 262 31.08 9.15 13.38
C CYS A 262 30.03 9.03 12.26
N PRO A 263 30.10 8.00 11.41
CA PRO A 263 28.99 7.64 10.55
C PRO A 263 27.74 7.32 11.39
N VAL A 264 26.56 7.79 11.00
CA VAL A 264 25.31 7.51 11.72
C VAL A 264 24.27 6.98 10.74
N LYS A 265 23.66 5.84 11.05
CA LYS A 265 22.56 5.25 10.27
C LYS A 265 21.26 5.26 11.03
N PHE A 266 20.22 5.83 10.42
CA PHE A 266 18.84 5.56 10.75
C PHE A 266 18.28 4.54 9.78
N ALA A 267 17.66 3.48 10.31
CA ALA A 267 16.92 2.49 9.53
C ALA A 267 15.62 2.19 10.27
N TYR A 268 14.50 2.69 9.73
CA TYR A 268 13.21 2.54 10.38
C TYR A 268 12.73 1.09 10.32
N ASN A 269 12.08 0.65 11.40
CA ASN A 269 11.20 -0.51 11.32
C ASN A 269 9.83 -0.09 10.73
N ARG A 270 8.91 -1.05 10.56
CA ARG A 270 7.61 -0.74 9.95
C ARG A 270 6.76 0.20 10.82
N GLU A 271 6.79 -0.01 12.13
CA GLU A 271 6.03 0.78 13.10
C GLU A 271 6.47 2.24 13.10
N GLN A 272 7.78 2.50 13.13
CA GLN A 272 8.37 3.84 13.02
C GLN A 272 8.02 4.51 11.69
N SER A 273 8.17 3.75 10.59
CA SER A 273 7.78 4.21 9.25
C SER A 273 6.33 4.66 9.23
N ILE A 274 5.40 3.84 9.72
CA ILE A 274 3.97 4.17 9.68
C ILE A 274 3.60 5.34 10.62
N ILE A 275 4.18 5.41 11.81
CA ILE A 275 3.88 6.49 12.77
C ILE A 275 4.29 7.85 12.22
N GLU A 276 5.45 7.93 11.58
CA GLU A 276 6.01 9.20 11.13
C GLU A 276 5.70 9.55 9.68
N SER A 277 5.69 8.57 8.76
CA SER A 277 5.57 8.87 7.33
C SER A 277 4.26 9.62 7.01
N CYS A 278 4.32 10.44 5.97
CA CYS A 278 3.11 11.06 5.45
C CYS A 278 2.13 10.03 4.90
N LYS A 279 0.85 10.41 4.77
CA LYS A 279 -0.22 9.58 4.18
C LYS A 279 -0.85 10.28 2.98
N ARG A 280 -1.67 9.55 2.21
CA ARG A 280 -2.65 10.18 1.29
C ARG A 280 -3.69 10.96 2.09
N HIS A 281 -4.04 12.14 1.58
CA HIS A 281 -5.09 13.00 2.13
C HIS A 281 -6.47 12.34 2.18
N PRO A 282 -7.12 12.30 3.35
CA PRO A 282 -8.57 12.16 3.48
C PRO A 282 -9.29 13.38 2.94
N TYR A 283 -10.34 13.16 2.14
CA TYR A 283 -11.16 14.23 1.56
C TYR A 283 -12.63 14.06 1.97
N LYS A 284 -13.29 15.17 2.33
CA LYS A 284 -14.75 15.33 2.27
C LYS A 284 -15.09 16.16 1.04
N MET A 285 -15.94 15.65 0.16
CA MET A 285 -16.20 16.23 -1.16
C MET A 285 -17.70 16.38 -1.39
N LYS A 286 -18.14 17.57 -1.77
CA LYS A 286 -19.52 17.86 -2.11
C LYS A 286 -19.63 18.20 -3.58
N TYR A 287 -20.41 17.41 -4.31
CA TYR A 287 -20.62 17.55 -5.75
C TYR A 287 -22.07 17.97 -6.01
N LYS A 288 -22.25 18.96 -6.88
CA LYS A 288 -23.55 19.39 -7.37
C LYS A 288 -23.50 19.59 -8.88
N ALA A 289 -24.33 18.90 -9.64
CA ALA A 289 -24.39 19.05 -11.10
C ALA A 289 -25.80 19.40 -11.58
N GLY A 290 -25.85 20.26 -12.60
CA GLY A 290 -27.05 20.58 -13.36
C GLY A 290 -26.94 20.00 -14.77
N PHE A 291 -27.99 19.31 -15.24
CA PHE A 291 -28.01 18.65 -16.55
C PHE A 291 -29.39 18.70 -17.22
N ASP A 292 -29.43 18.50 -18.53
CA ASP A 292 -30.66 18.45 -19.33
C ASP A 292 -31.26 17.03 -19.42
N ASP A 293 -32.42 16.90 -20.08
CA ASP A 293 -33.11 15.61 -20.26
C ASP A 293 -32.30 14.65 -21.17
N GLU A 294 -31.45 15.20 -22.02
CA GLU A 294 -30.54 14.46 -22.89
C GLU A 294 -29.25 14.01 -22.18
N GLY A 295 -29.01 14.45 -20.94
CA GLY A 295 -27.82 14.12 -20.15
C GLY A 295 -26.57 14.93 -20.47
N HIS A 296 -26.67 16.11 -21.09
CA HIS A 296 -25.56 17.06 -21.13
C HIS A 296 -25.41 17.77 -19.79
N ILE A 297 -24.19 17.77 -19.27
CA ILE A 297 -23.88 18.46 -18.01
C ILE A 297 -23.63 19.94 -18.32
N LEU A 298 -24.48 20.81 -17.77
CA LEU A 298 -24.45 22.25 -18.02
C LEU A 298 -23.72 23.02 -16.90
N ALA A 299 -23.73 22.50 -15.68
CA ALA A 299 -23.08 23.13 -14.53
C ALA A 299 -22.54 22.09 -13.56
N MET A 300 -21.40 22.38 -12.93
CA MET A 300 -20.89 21.59 -11.81
C MET A 300 -20.25 22.49 -10.74
N LYS A 301 -20.73 22.40 -9.50
CA LYS A 301 -20.10 22.98 -8.31
C LYS A 301 -19.48 21.86 -7.47
N ILE A 302 -18.24 22.05 -7.04
CA ILE A 302 -17.50 21.08 -6.23
C ILE A 302 -16.83 21.81 -5.06
N ASP A 303 -17.12 21.38 -3.83
CA ASP A 303 -16.47 21.86 -2.61
C ASP A 303 -15.68 20.70 -1.98
N ILE A 304 -14.40 20.90 -1.69
CA ILE A 304 -13.51 19.86 -1.14
C ILE A 304 -12.82 20.37 0.12
N LEU A 305 -12.95 19.61 1.21
CA LEU A 305 -12.12 19.74 2.40
C LEU A 305 -11.11 18.60 2.44
N ALA A 306 -9.83 18.94 2.47
CA ALA A 306 -8.72 18.00 2.54
C ALA A 306 -8.03 18.10 3.90
N ASP A 307 -7.87 16.99 4.61
CA ASP A 307 -7.12 16.95 5.86
C ASP A 307 -5.60 16.96 5.58
N SER A 308 -4.91 18.04 5.95
CA SER A 308 -3.44 18.14 5.83
C SER A 308 -2.69 17.44 6.96
N GLY A 309 -3.38 17.13 8.06
CA GLY A 309 -2.78 16.70 9.32
C GLY A 309 -1.91 17.78 9.95
N GLY A 310 -0.94 17.36 10.76
CA GLY A 310 -0.13 18.26 11.59
C GLY A 310 0.76 19.27 10.85
N TYR A 311 1.12 19.04 9.58
CA TYR A 311 1.98 19.92 8.79
C TYR A 311 1.51 19.99 7.33
N ALA A 312 1.79 21.07 6.62
CA ALA A 312 1.28 21.29 5.27
C ALA A 312 1.97 20.39 4.24
N ALA A 313 3.28 20.18 4.35
CA ALA A 313 4.03 19.30 3.46
C ALA A 313 3.72 19.60 1.96
N SER A 314 3.27 18.59 1.20
CA SER A 314 2.84 18.76 -0.20
C SER A 314 1.34 19.10 -0.38
N THR A 315 0.59 19.34 0.70
CA THR A 315 -0.85 19.67 0.63
C THR A 315 -1.16 20.76 -0.39
N PRO A 316 -0.46 21.91 -0.44
CA PRO A 316 -0.74 22.94 -1.43
C PRO A 316 -0.75 22.44 -2.87
N PHE A 317 0.19 21.58 -3.27
CA PHE A 317 0.22 21.07 -4.65
C PHE A 317 -0.74 19.91 -4.86
N VAL A 318 -0.99 19.07 -3.84
CA VAL A 318 -1.96 17.97 -3.93
C VAL A 318 -3.37 18.54 -4.14
N THR A 319 -3.76 19.54 -3.35
CA THR A 319 -5.08 20.19 -3.44
C THR A 319 -5.23 21.01 -4.72
N TRP A 320 -4.16 21.67 -5.18
CA TRP A 320 -4.15 22.36 -6.48
C TRP A 320 -4.39 21.38 -7.64
N ARG A 321 -3.75 20.20 -7.63
CA ARG A 321 -3.99 19.20 -8.68
C ARG A 321 -5.42 18.69 -8.67
N SER A 322 -6.02 18.52 -7.48
CA SER A 322 -7.45 18.19 -7.36
C SER A 322 -8.34 19.27 -7.99
N SER A 323 -8.04 20.57 -7.80
CA SER A 323 -8.87 21.66 -8.37
C SER A 323 -8.85 21.69 -9.91
N VAL A 324 -7.80 21.15 -10.54
CA VAL A 324 -7.64 21.07 -12.00
C VAL A 324 -8.34 19.85 -12.62
N GLN A 325 -8.70 18.83 -11.82
CA GLN A 325 -9.21 17.54 -12.33
C GLN A 325 -10.56 17.12 -11.75
N ALA A 326 -11.07 17.79 -10.72
CA ALA A 326 -12.21 17.29 -9.94
C ALA A 326 -13.51 17.07 -10.74
N ALA A 327 -13.72 17.82 -11.83
CA ALA A 327 -14.91 17.67 -12.68
C ALA A 327 -14.73 16.64 -13.82
N GLY A 328 -13.62 15.90 -13.82
CA GLY A 328 -13.36 14.82 -14.75
C GLY A 328 -13.07 15.24 -16.20
N PRO A 329 -12.87 14.27 -17.10
CA PRO A 329 -12.57 14.51 -18.50
C PRO A 329 -13.83 14.84 -19.31
N TYR A 330 -14.69 15.72 -18.78
CA TYR A 330 -16.02 16.02 -19.33
C TYR A 330 -16.13 17.47 -19.82
N ARG A 331 -16.88 17.67 -20.91
CA ARG A 331 -17.34 18.96 -21.41
C ARG A 331 -18.40 19.51 -20.49
N ILE A 332 -17.97 20.39 -19.59
CA ILE A 332 -18.86 21.13 -18.72
C ILE A 332 -18.64 22.63 -18.99
N PRO A 333 -19.67 23.37 -19.45
CA PRO A 333 -19.49 24.77 -19.81
C PRO A 333 -19.33 25.67 -18.58
N ASN A 334 -19.98 25.33 -17.46
CA ASN A 334 -19.95 26.14 -16.24
C ASN A 334 -19.44 25.33 -15.04
N VAL A 335 -18.30 25.70 -14.48
CA VAL A 335 -17.63 24.97 -13.38
C VAL A 335 -17.19 25.94 -12.30
N HIS A 336 -17.42 25.58 -11.04
CA HIS A 336 -16.85 26.25 -9.88
C HIS A 336 -16.35 25.19 -8.89
N ILE A 337 -15.04 25.15 -8.67
CA ILE A 337 -14.39 24.22 -7.73
C ILE A 337 -13.73 25.04 -6.63
N GLU A 338 -13.93 24.65 -5.38
CA GLU A 338 -13.26 25.20 -4.20
C GLU A 338 -12.58 24.04 -3.45
N VAL A 339 -11.28 24.15 -3.15
CA VAL A 339 -10.51 23.13 -2.44
C VAL A 339 -9.75 23.77 -1.29
N THR A 340 -10.02 23.32 -0.06
CA THR A 340 -9.37 23.82 1.15
C THR A 340 -8.60 22.70 1.85
N GLY A 341 -7.29 22.86 1.99
CA GLY A 341 -6.45 22.02 2.84
C GLY A 341 -6.43 22.55 4.27
N VAL A 342 -6.72 21.70 5.26
CA VAL A 342 -6.98 22.09 6.64
C VAL A 342 -6.04 21.35 7.60
N TYR A 343 -5.37 22.08 8.49
CA TYR A 343 -4.54 21.49 9.55
C TYR A 343 -5.40 20.79 10.60
N THR A 344 -4.95 19.61 11.01
CA THR A 344 -5.54 18.84 12.12
C THR A 344 -4.42 18.22 12.96
N ASN A 345 -4.76 17.55 14.07
CA ASN A 345 -3.84 16.74 14.88
C ASN A 345 -3.73 15.27 14.42
N ASN A 346 -4.15 14.97 13.19
CA ASN A 346 -3.92 13.67 12.56
C ASN A 346 -2.50 13.57 11.97
N SER A 347 -2.10 12.38 11.51
CA SER A 347 -0.88 12.20 10.72
C SER A 347 -0.86 13.17 9.55
N TYR A 348 0.27 13.86 9.35
CA TYR A 348 0.40 14.77 8.22
C TYR A 348 0.34 14.03 6.88
N THR A 349 -0.09 14.74 5.84
CA THR A 349 -0.36 14.18 4.52
C THR A 349 0.48 14.85 3.46
N SER A 350 0.85 14.10 2.43
CA SER A 350 1.73 14.60 1.37
C SER A 350 1.57 13.78 0.10
N ALA A 351 2.60 13.75 -0.75
CA ALA A 351 2.61 13.06 -2.02
C ALA A 351 2.33 11.56 -1.84
N MET A 352 1.28 11.05 -2.49
CA MET A 352 1.07 9.62 -2.72
C MET A 352 0.63 9.41 -4.16
N ARG A 353 1.08 8.33 -4.82
CA ARG A 353 0.84 8.01 -6.24
C ARG A 353 -0.59 8.37 -6.68
N GLY A 354 -0.73 9.31 -7.62
CA GLY A 354 -2.02 9.88 -8.03
C GLY A 354 -2.22 11.32 -7.55
N PHE A 355 -1.61 11.72 -6.43
CA PHE A 355 -1.44 13.11 -6.01
C PHE A 355 -2.75 13.93 -6.02
N GLY A 356 -3.77 13.46 -5.27
CA GLY A 356 -5.09 14.10 -5.17
C GLY A 356 -6.11 13.61 -6.20
N SER A 357 -5.68 13.01 -7.31
CA SER A 357 -6.56 12.53 -8.38
C SER A 357 -7.42 11.33 -7.97
N PRO A 358 -6.92 10.28 -7.28
CA PRO A 358 -7.75 9.13 -6.90
C PRO A 358 -8.99 9.52 -6.07
N GLN A 359 -8.85 10.53 -5.19
CA GLN A 359 -9.94 11.02 -4.35
C GLN A 359 -11.07 11.61 -5.20
N VAL A 360 -10.73 12.57 -6.09
CA VAL A 360 -11.74 13.24 -6.91
C VAL A 360 -12.28 12.37 -8.04
N VAL A 361 -11.48 11.41 -8.55
CA VAL A 361 -11.94 10.41 -9.53
C VAL A 361 -12.97 9.48 -8.90
N PHE A 362 -12.79 9.05 -7.65
CA PHE A 362 -13.82 8.29 -6.93
C PHE A 362 -15.15 9.04 -6.83
N ALA A 363 -15.12 10.29 -6.35
CA ALA A 363 -16.33 11.09 -6.19
C ALA A 363 -17.00 11.37 -7.54
N ASN A 364 -16.25 11.90 -8.51
CA ASN A 364 -16.75 12.27 -9.82
C ASN A 364 -17.31 11.05 -10.58
N GLU A 365 -16.59 9.93 -10.64
CA GLU A 365 -17.04 8.77 -11.41
C GLU A 365 -18.19 8.00 -10.75
N SER A 366 -18.30 8.07 -9.42
CA SER A 366 -19.50 7.58 -8.72
C SER A 366 -20.70 8.48 -9.03
N PHE A 367 -20.48 9.80 -9.02
CA PHE A 367 -21.52 10.79 -9.32
C PHE A 367 -22.03 10.71 -10.77
N MET A 368 -21.14 10.45 -11.73
CA MET A 368 -21.52 10.19 -13.12
C MET A 368 -22.43 8.96 -13.26
N ASP A 369 -22.17 7.89 -12.51
CA ASP A 369 -23.05 6.72 -12.49
C ASP A 369 -24.43 7.03 -11.87
N GLU A 370 -24.48 7.88 -10.85
CA GLU A 370 -25.74 8.32 -10.23
C GLU A 370 -26.56 9.25 -11.14
N ILE A 371 -25.91 10.13 -11.91
CA ILE A 371 -26.58 10.93 -12.95
C ILE A 371 -27.13 10.02 -14.05
N ALA A 372 -26.36 9.00 -14.45
CA ALA A 372 -26.81 8.04 -15.46
C ALA A 372 -28.05 7.27 -14.98
N ASP A 373 -28.05 6.80 -13.72
CA ASP A 373 -29.20 6.14 -13.11
C ASP A 373 -30.42 7.06 -13.02
N TYR A 374 -30.22 8.33 -12.61
CA TYR A 374 -31.28 9.31 -12.51
C TYR A 374 -31.98 9.52 -13.86
N LEU A 375 -31.21 9.57 -14.95
CA LEU A 375 -31.71 9.70 -16.32
C LEU A 375 -32.14 8.36 -16.95
N GLN A 376 -31.99 7.24 -16.24
CA GLN A 376 -32.19 5.90 -16.77
C GLN A 376 -31.37 5.64 -18.06
N MET A 377 -30.16 6.22 -18.11
CA MET A 377 -29.23 6.14 -19.23
C MET A 377 -28.13 5.11 -18.95
N SER A 378 -27.53 4.55 -20.01
CA SER A 378 -26.30 3.76 -19.84
C SER A 378 -25.16 4.63 -19.28
N PRO A 379 -24.40 4.16 -18.27
CA PRO A 379 -23.24 4.88 -17.73
C PRO A 379 -22.14 5.08 -18.78
N VAL A 380 -22.07 4.22 -19.80
CA VAL A 380 -21.18 4.40 -20.96
C VAL A 380 -21.67 5.54 -21.85
N ALA A 381 -22.99 5.58 -22.13
CA ALA A 381 -23.57 6.58 -23.02
C ALA A 381 -23.47 7.99 -22.43
N LEU A 382 -23.72 8.15 -21.13
CA LEU A 382 -23.57 9.45 -20.44
C LEU A 382 -22.13 9.97 -20.57
N ARG A 383 -21.14 9.10 -20.35
CA ARG A 383 -19.72 9.46 -20.47
C ARG A 383 -19.31 9.76 -21.91
N GLU A 384 -19.72 8.94 -22.88
CA GLU A 384 -19.41 9.21 -24.29
C GLU A 384 -20.00 10.56 -24.75
N LYS A 385 -21.21 10.88 -24.30
CA LYS A 385 -21.88 12.14 -24.58
C LYS A 385 -21.13 13.34 -24.01
N ASN A 386 -20.62 13.24 -22.78
CA ASN A 386 -19.97 14.37 -22.11
C ASN A 386 -18.44 14.38 -22.27
N ALA A 387 -17.77 13.29 -22.66
CA ALA A 387 -16.30 13.23 -22.69
C ALA A 387 -15.67 14.29 -23.60
N LEU A 388 -14.55 14.86 -23.15
CA LEU A 388 -13.73 15.79 -23.93
C LEU A 388 -13.30 15.17 -25.27
N ARG A 389 -13.23 16.00 -26.30
CA ARG A 389 -12.79 15.72 -27.67
C ARG A 389 -11.73 16.73 -28.10
N GLN A 390 -11.09 16.46 -29.23
CA GLN A 390 -10.09 17.36 -29.80
C GLN A 390 -10.67 18.77 -29.98
N GLY A 391 -9.95 19.79 -29.51
CA GLY A 391 -10.36 21.19 -29.58
C GLY A 391 -11.34 21.64 -28.49
N ASP A 392 -11.86 20.73 -27.66
CA ASP A 392 -12.68 21.11 -26.51
C ASP A 392 -11.86 21.89 -25.47
N THR A 393 -12.58 22.58 -24.59
CA THR A 393 -12.00 23.31 -23.46
C THR A 393 -12.16 22.52 -22.17
N SER A 394 -11.06 22.30 -21.44
CA SER A 394 -11.02 21.63 -20.14
C SER A 394 -11.80 22.40 -19.05
N VAL A 395 -11.83 21.85 -17.83
CA VAL A 395 -12.41 22.49 -16.63
C VAL A 395 -11.71 23.81 -16.28
N THR A 396 -10.44 23.96 -16.68
CA THR A 396 -9.60 25.13 -16.38
C THR A 396 -9.61 26.17 -17.50
N GLY A 397 -10.37 25.97 -18.57
CA GLY A 397 -10.30 26.88 -19.72
C GLY A 397 -9.20 26.54 -20.73
N GLN A 398 -8.44 25.46 -20.55
CA GLN A 398 -7.41 25.04 -21.52
C GLN A 398 -8.05 24.45 -22.77
N ILE A 399 -7.64 24.93 -23.95
CA ILE A 399 -8.00 24.31 -25.24
C ILE A 399 -7.11 23.09 -25.47
N PHE A 400 -7.70 21.95 -25.81
CA PHE A 400 -6.97 20.72 -26.09
C PHE A 400 -6.68 20.56 -27.59
N ASP A 401 -5.69 21.29 -28.07
CA ASP A 401 -5.24 21.32 -29.48
C ASP A 401 -3.78 20.87 -29.68
N LYS A 402 -3.00 20.70 -28.59
CA LYS A 402 -1.56 20.37 -28.65
C LYS A 402 -1.22 18.89 -28.45
N HIS A 403 -2.20 18.06 -28.11
CA HIS A 403 -2.08 16.61 -27.94
C HIS A 403 -3.34 15.91 -28.44
N THR A 404 -3.26 14.60 -28.69
CA THR A 404 -4.43 13.79 -29.02
C THR A 404 -5.33 13.63 -27.78
N VAL A 405 -6.60 13.99 -27.92
CA VAL A 405 -7.63 13.77 -26.89
C VAL A 405 -8.29 12.40 -27.10
N SER A 406 -7.97 11.45 -26.22
CA SER A 406 -8.34 10.03 -26.38
C SER A 406 -9.35 9.52 -25.35
N ALA A 407 -10.03 10.40 -24.60
CA ALA A 407 -11.02 10.02 -23.57
C ALA A 407 -12.11 9.06 -24.11
N VAL A 408 -12.67 9.34 -25.29
CA VAL A 408 -13.67 8.47 -25.94
C VAL A 408 -13.04 7.17 -26.44
N GLU A 409 -11.79 7.21 -26.90
CA GLU A 409 -11.09 6.05 -27.43
C GLU A 409 -10.79 5.03 -26.32
N VAL A 410 -10.20 5.46 -25.20
CA VAL A 410 -9.91 4.58 -24.06
C VAL A 410 -11.19 3.98 -23.48
N LEU A 411 -12.29 4.76 -23.42
CA LEU A 411 -13.61 4.27 -23.01
C LEU A 411 -14.11 3.16 -23.93
N LYS A 412 -14.07 3.37 -25.25
CA LYS A 412 -14.53 2.38 -26.24
C LYS A 412 -13.69 1.11 -26.21
N GLN A 413 -12.37 1.23 -26.17
CA GLN A 413 -11.49 0.07 -26.14
C GLN A 413 -11.68 -0.75 -24.86
N ALA A 414 -11.76 -0.10 -23.69
CA ALA A 414 -12.01 -0.80 -22.42
C ALA A 414 -13.37 -1.50 -22.43
N THR A 415 -14.45 -0.78 -22.79
CA THR A 415 -15.82 -1.33 -22.76
C THR A 415 -16.05 -2.44 -23.79
N ALA A 416 -15.44 -2.33 -24.97
CA ALA A 416 -15.46 -3.40 -25.97
C ALA A 416 -14.71 -4.63 -25.46
N SER A 417 -13.48 -4.46 -24.94
CA SER A 417 -12.67 -5.56 -24.43
C SER A 417 -13.29 -6.26 -23.22
N ALA A 418 -14.01 -5.53 -22.37
CA ALA A 418 -14.69 -6.10 -21.21
C ALA A 418 -16.09 -6.65 -21.52
N GLU A 419 -16.58 -6.50 -22.77
CA GLU A 419 -17.95 -6.81 -23.17
C GLU A 419 -19.00 -6.15 -22.25
N PHE A 420 -18.73 -4.89 -21.86
CA PHE A 420 -19.35 -4.24 -20.70
C PHE A 420 -20.88 -4.32 -20.69
N MET A 421 -21.52 -3.99 -21.81
CA MET A 421 -22.99 -3.98 -21.89
C MET A 421 -23.59 -5.38 -21.82
N ALA A 422 -22.94 -6.37 -22.46
CA ALA A 422 -23.41 -7.76 -22.43
C ALA A 422 -23.28 -8.34 -21.01
N LYS A 423 -22.15 -8.10 -20.33
CA LYS A 423 -21.94 -8.54 -18.95
C LYS A 423 -22.84 -7.82 -17.96
N ARG A 424 -23.08 -6.51 -18.15
CA ARG A 424 -24.01 -5.75 -17.30
C ARG A 424 -25.41 -6.33 -17.37
N GLN A 425 -25.90 -6.64 -18.57
CA GLN A 425 -27.20 -7.30 -18.75
C GLN A 425 -27.21 -8.70 -18.11
N HIS A 426 -26.18 -9.52 -18.37
CA HIS A 426 -26.07 -10.86 -17.80
C HIS A 426 -26.06 -10.85 -16.26
N TYR A 427 -25.31 -9.95 -15.63
CA TYR A 427 -25.28 -9.83 -14.17
C TYR A 427 -26.59 -9.29 -13.60
N HIS A 428 -27.29 -8.43 -14.32
CA HIS A 428 -28.64 -8.02 -13.93
C HIS A 428 -29.60 -9.21 -13.88
N GLU A 429 -29.64 -10.02 -14.94
CA GLU A 429 -30.45 -11.24 -15.01
C GLU A 429 -30.07 -12.26 -13.93
N LEU A 430 -28.77 -12.45 -13.68
CA LEU A 430 -28.27 -13.34 -12.64
C LEU A 430 -28.67 -12.87 -11.24
N ASN A 431 -28.60 -11.55 -10.97
CA ASN A 431 -29.00 -10.97 -9.70
C ASN A 431 -30.51 -11.08 -9.45
N GLN A 432 -31.35 -11.04 -10.50
CA GLN A 432 -32.80 -11.26 -10.39
C GLN A 432 -33.16 -12.69 -9.97
N GLN A 433 -32.30 -13.69 -10.25
CA GLN A 433 -32.49 -15.07 -9.81
C GLN A 433 -32.29 -15.25 -8.28
N GLY A 434 -31.77 -14.24 -7.60
CA GLY A 434 -31.54 -14.26 -6.15
C GLY A 434 -30.28 -15.02 -5.74
N GLY A 435 -30.27 -15.56 -4.52
CA GLY A 435 -29.10 -16.21 -3.91
C GLY A 435 -28.22 -15.25 -3.11
N VAL A 436 -27.19 -15.80 -2.46
CA VAL A 436 -26.32 -15.06 -1.52
C VAL A 436 -25.32 -14.15 -2.24
N ASN A 437 -24.89 -14.53 -3.44
CA ASN A 437 -23.95 -13.74 -4.22
C ASN A 437 -24.67 -12.79 -5.17
N ARG A 438 -24.14 -11.57 -5.28
CA ARG A 438 -24.51 -10.58 -6.29
C ARG A 438 -23.32 -10.26 -7.16
N TYR A 439 -23.55 -10.03 -8.45
CA TYR A 439 -22.52 -9.79 -9.43
C TYR A 439 -22.63 -8.38 -9.97
N GLY A 440 -21.50 -7.73 -10.24
CA GLY A 440 -21.52 -6.40 -10.81
C GLY A 440 -20.34 -6.06 -11.68
N ILE A 441 -20.57 -5.07 -12.54
CA ILE A 441 -19.58 -4.51 -13.43
C ILE A 441 -19.69 -2.99 -13.38
N GLY A 442 -18.56 -2.32 -13.21
CA GLY A 442 -18.48 -0.88 -13.06
C GLY A 442 -17.26 -0.32 -13.77
N LEU A 443 -17.32 0.96 -14.15
CA LEU A 443 -16.25 1.61 -14.89
C LEU A 443 -15.92 2.98 -14.30
N ALA A 444 -14.72 3.45 -14.59
CA ALA A 444 -14.25 4.80 -14.30
C ALA A 444 -13.43 5.32 -15.48
N LEU A 445 -13.59 6.60 -15.80
CA LEU A 445 -12.85 7.32 -16.84
C LEU A 445 -12.09 8.50 -16.22
N SER A 446 -10.83 8.70 -16.59
CA SER A 446 -10.02 9.84 -16.13
C SER A 446 -9.12 10.40 -17.21
N TYR A 447 -8.61 11.58 -16.93
CA TYR A 447 -7.51 12.23 -17.61
C TYR A 447 -6.56 12.81 -16.56
N ARG A 448 -5.26 12.81 -16.87
CA ARG A 448 -4.23 13.33 -15.98
C ARG A 448 -3.23 14.17 -16.75
N GLY A 449 -2.97 15.38 -16.26
CA GLY A 449 -1.87 16.21 -16.73
C GLY A 449 -0.52 15.57 -16.41
N CYS A 450 0.35 15.46 -17.42
CA CYS A 450 1.72 14.97 -17.25
C CYS A 450 2.66 16.15 -17.01
N SER A 451 3.71 15.95 -16.21
CA SER A 451 4.66 16.96 -15.68
C SER A 451 4.27 17.53 -14.32
N ILE A 452 5.20 18.27 -13.69
CA ILE A 452 4.88 19.04 -12.48
C ILE A 452 3.66 19.89 -12.75
N GLY A 453 3.57 20.60 -13.88
CA GLY A 453 2.44 21.46 -14.20
C GLY A 453 2.59 22.88 -13.65
N ALA A 454 1.56 23.70 -13.82
CA ALA A 454 1.64 25.12 -13.46
C ALA A 454 1.68 25.37 -11.95
N GLU A 455 1.52 24.33 -11.13
CA GLU A 455 1.81 24.38 -9.69
C GLU A 455 3.30 24.59 -9.36
N GLY A 456 4.24 24.33 -10.28
CA GLY A 456 5.66 24.43 -9.99
C GLY A 456 6.60 24.51 -11.19
N VAL A 457 7.91 24.48 -10.92
CA VAL A 457 8.95 24.54 -11.96
C VAL A 457 9.33 23.13 -12.40
N ASP A 458 9.48 22.93 -13.71
CA ASP A 458 9.82 21.63 -14.29
C ASP A 458 11.05 21.73 -15.21
N THR A 459 12.07 20.92 -14.94
CA THR A 459 13.28 20.79 -15.77
C THR A 459 13.98 19.48 -15.45
N SER A 460 14.74 18.90 -16.37
CA SER A 460 15.57 17.72 -16.07
C SER A 460 16.94 17.80 -16.73
N THR A 461 17.92 17.15 -16.11
CA THR A 461 19.28 17.06 -16.60
C THR A 461 19.65 15.61 -16.92
N ALA A 462 20.49 15.42 -17.93
CA ALA A 462 21.18 14.16 -18.21
C ALA A 462 22.68 14.42 -18.41
N LEU A 463 23.52 13.41 -18.15
CA LEU A 463 24.93 13.39 -18.49
C LEU A 463 25.17 12.17 -19.37
N ILE A 464 25.73 12.37 -20.57
CA ILE A 464 26.10 11.30 -21.49
C ILE A 464 27.60 11.36 -21.74
N GLN A 465 28.25 10.21 -21.69
CA GLN A 465 29.64 10.02 -22.11
C GLN A 465 29.72 8.83 -23.08
N VAL A 466 30.13 9.09 -24.31
CA VAL A 466 30.46 8.02 -25.28
C VAL A 466 31.95 7.72 -25.19
N ASN A 467 32.28 6.47 -24.87
CA ASN A 467 33.66 5.99 -24.74
C ASN A 467 34.25 5.61 -26.09
N GLU A 468 35.58 5.54 -26.18
CA GLU A 468 36.30 5.22 -27.43
C GLU A 468 35.90 3.90 -28.08
N ASP A 469 35.48 2.92 -27.27
CA ASP A 469 35.03 1.60 -27.74
C ASP A 469 33.56 1.59 -28.22
N GLY A 470 32.89 2.75 -28.17
CA GLY A 470 31.49 2.96 -28.53
C GLY A 470 30.50 2.57 -27.43
N SER A 471 30.95 2.18 -26.23
CA SER A 471 30.05 2.06 -25.08
C SER A 471 29.61 3.46 -24.60
N VAL A 472 28.40 3.55 -24.04
CA VAL A 472 27.80 4.83 -23.63
C VAL A 472 27.39 4.77 -22.16
N ASN A 473 27.97 5.65 -21.35
CA ASN A 473 27.55 5.88 -19.97
C ASN A 473 26.48 6.98 -19.94
N ILE A 474 25.39 6.74 -19.20
CA ILE A 474 24.34 7.73 -18.99
C ILE A 474 23.96 7.88 -17.51
N SER A 475 23.57 9.09 -17.16
CA SER A 475 23.00 9.45 -15.86
C SER A 475 21.90 10.49 -16.05
N THR A 476 20.87 10.48 -15.20
CA THR A 476 19.80 11.49 -15.20
C THR A 476 19.54 12.01 -13.80
N SER A 477 18.95 13.22 -13.69
CA SER A 477 18.59 13.84 -12.42
C SER A 477 17.32 13.21 -11.80
N VAL A 478 16.56 12.46 -12.58
CA VAL A 478 15.41 11.66 -12.11
C VAL A 478 15.87 10.30 -11.55
N SER A 479 15.11 9.74 -10.62
CA SER A 479 15.49 8.62 -9.73
C SER A 479 14.76 7.32 -10.05
N GLU A 480 15.48 6.19 -9.98
CA GLU A 480 14.87 4.86 -9.98
C GLU A 480 14.28 4.53 -8.61
N ASN A 481 12.96 4.43 -8.55
CA ASN A 481 12.17 4.10 -7.37
C ASN A 481 11.54 2.68 -7.47
N GLY A 482 11.84 1.93 -8.52
CA GLY A 482 11.19 0.67 -8.87
C GLY A 482 10.30 0.73 -10.11
N GLN A 483 10.12 1.89 -10.73
CA GLN A 483 9.29 2.08 -11.93
C GLN A 483 9.95 1.63 -13.24
N GLY A 484 11.25 1.31 -13.25
CA GLY A 484 11.97 0.92 -14.46
C GLY A 484 12.50 2.12 -15.26
N LEU A 485 12.81 3.21 -14.56
CA LEU A 485 13.42 4.41 -15.11
C LEU A 485 14.74 4.10 -15.80
N GLN A 486 15.65 3.36 -15.15
CA GLN A 486 16.99 3.11 -15.71
C GLN A 486 16.89 2.39 -17.06
N THR A 487 15.98 1.42 -17.15
CA THR A 487 15.74 0.67 -18.39
C THR A 487 15.16 1.58 -19.47
N THR A 488 14.17 2.41 -19.13
CA THR A 488 13.52 3.32 -20.08
C THR A 488 14.50 4.37 -20.60
N MET A 489 15.30 4.96 -19.73
CA MET A 489 16.34 5.92 -20.08
C MET A 489 17.40 5.30 -21.00
N SER A 490 17.86 4.08 -20.69
CA SER A 490 18.80 3.37 -21.53
C SER A 490 18.23 2.99 -22.90
N LEU A 491 16.93 2.64 -22.99
CA LEU A 491 16.27 2.38 -24.27
C LEU A 491 16.19 3.65 -25.13
N ILE A 492 15.89 4.80 -24.54
CA ILE A 492 15.87 6.10 -25.23
C ILE A 492 17.28 6.42 -25.76
N ALA A 493 18.32 6.29 -24.93
CA ALA A 493 19.71 6.52 -25.34
C ALA A 493 20.16 5.57 -26.45
N ALA A 494 19.90 4.26 -26.31
CA ALA A 494 20.21 3.25 -27.33
C ALA A 494 19.52 3.59 -28.67
N GLN A 495 18.25 3.99 -28.62
CA GLN A 495 17.49 4.38 -29.81
C GLN A 495 18.00 5.70 -30.42
N ALA A 496 18.49 6.64 -29.63
CA ALA A 496 19.06 7.91 -30.10
C ALA A 496 20.37 7.71 -30.91
N PHE A 497 21.24 6.80 -30.44
CA PHE A 497 22.51 6.45 -31.09
C PHE A 497 22.42 5.28 -32.07
N GLY A 498 21.28 4.59 -32.16
CA GLY A 498 21.09 3.46 -33.07
C GLY A 498 21.84 2.19 -32.66
N ILE A 499 22.23 2.08 -31.39
CA ILE A 499 22.99 0.95 -30.80
C ILE A 499 22.07 0.06 -29.94
N THR A 500 22.64 -0.94 -29.28
CA THR A 500 21.87 -1.88 -28.46
C THR A 500 21.89 -1.50 -26.98
N LEU A 501 20.95 -2.05 -26.20
CA LEU A 501 20.92 -1.84 -24.75
C LEU A 501 22.19 -2.35 -24.05
N ALA A 502 22.87 -3.35 -24.63
CA ALA A 502 24.12 -3.89 -24.09
C ALA A 502 25.31 -2.90 -24.19
N ASP A 503 25.20 -1.91 -25.07
CA ASP A 503 26.20 -0.86 -25.24
C ASP A 503 25.97 0.33 -24.27
N ILE A 504 24.86 0.32 -23.50
CA ILE A 504 24.49 1.39 -22.56
C ILE A 504 24.74 0.94 -21.12
N HIS A 505 25.40 1.80 -20.34
CA HIS A 505 25.52 1.68 -18.90
C HIS A 505 24.85 2.86 -18.21
N PHE A 506 23.86 2.57 -17.35
CA PHE A 506 23.21 3.59 -16.51
C PHE A 506 23.89 3.62 -15.14
N SER A 507 24.24 4.81 -14.67
CA SER A 507 24.72 5.02 -13.29
C SER A 507 23.92 6.11 -12.60
N GLU A 508 23.65 5.91 -11.31
CA GLU A 508 22.99 6.92 -10.47
C GLU A 508 24.03 7.98 -10.05
N PRO A 509 23.90 9.24 -10.51
CA PRO A 509 24.90 10.25 -10.22
C PRO A 509 24.78 10.77 -8.78
N PRO A 510 25.89 11.14 -8.14
CA PRO A 510 25.88 11.97 -6.95
C PRO A 510 25.46 13.40 -7.29
N THR A 511 24.89 14.12 -6.32
CA THR A 511 24.44 15.52 -6.50
C THR A 511 25.55 16.50 -6.86
N SER A 512 26.82 16.14 -6.64
CA SER A 512 27.98 16.93 -7.02
C SER A 512 28.33 16.82 -8.51
N VAL A 513 27.76 15.85 -9.24
CA VAL A 513 28.07 15.57 -10.66
C VAL A 513 26.93 15.98 -11.58
N ILE A 514 25.67 15.90 -11.14
CA ILE A 514 24.52 16.22 -11.99
C ILE A 514 23.79 17.48 -11.53
N GLY A 515 23.17 18.19 -12.49
CA GLY A 515 22.30 19.32 -12.23
C GLY A 515 20.99 18.91 -11.55
N ASP A 516 20.40 19.85 -10.81
CA ASP A 516 19.10 19.66 -10.17
C ASP A 516 17.97 19.68 -11.21
N GLY A 517 17.32 18.54 -11.37
CA GLY A 517 16.14 18.37 -12.22
C GLY A 517 14.85 18.14 -11.43
N GLY A 518 14.82 18.50 -10.15
CA GLY A 518 13.65 18.35 -9.29
C GLY A 518 13.24 16.91 -8.98
N SER A 519 12.05 16.75 -8.38
CA SER A 519 11.58 15.45 -7.90
C SER A 519 11.19 14.49 -9.04
N THR A 520 11.37 13.19 -8.79
CA THR A 520 10.79 12.13 -9.63
C THR A 520 9.37 11.83 -9.18
N ALA A 521 8.46 12.72 -9.57
CA ALA A 521 7.04 12.70 -9.25
C ALA A 521 6.19 13.06 -10.49
N ALA A 522 4.89 13.29 -10.32
CA ALA A 522 3.99 13.86 -11.34
C ALA A 522 4.01 13.16 -12.71
N THR A 523 4.33 11.86 -12.72
CA THR A 523 4.40 11.03 -13.94
C THR A 523 5.37 11.60 -15.00
N ARG A 524 6.32 12.46 -14.58
CA ARG A 524 7.19 13.22 -15.49
C ARG A 524 8.46 12.49 -15.91
N GLY A 525 8.90 11.49 -15.13
CA GLY A 525 10.24 10.90 -15.23
C GLY A 525 10.66 10.52 -16.66
N THR A 526 9.81 9.79 -17.38
CA THR A 526 10.05 9.42 -18.79
C THR A 526 10.13 10.65 -19.69
N MET A 527 9.17 11.58 -19.57
CA MET A 527 9.06 12.78 -20.41
C MET A 527 10.32 13.64 -20.33
N VAL A 528 10.64 14.08 -19.12
CA VAL A 528 11.67 15.10 -18.89
C VAL A 528 13.08 14.49 -18.87
N GLY A 529 13.24 13.31 -18.27
CA GLY A 529 14.51 12.60 -18.28
C GLY A 529 14.88 12.13 -19.68
N GLY A 530 13.90 11.62 -20.43
CA GLY A 530 14.09 11.23 -21.82
C GLY A 530 14.38 12.42 -22.73
N GLY A 531 13.68 13.54 -22.53
CA GLY A 531 13.97 14.80 -23.21
C GLY A 531 15.40 15.27 -22.99
N ALA A 532 15.90 15.20 -21.75
CA ALA A 532 17.28 15.57 -21.43
C ALA A 532 18.31 14.63 -22.08
N ILE A 533 18.02 13.33 -22.16
CA ILE A 533 18.87 12.37 -22.89
C ILE A 533 18.93 12.71 -24.38
N LEU A 534 17.78 13.01 -25.00
CA LEU A 534 17.73 13.36 -26.42
C LEU A 534 18.48 14.66 -26.73
N ASP A 535 18.36 15.68 -25.87
CA ASP A 535 19.11 16.93 -25.99
C ASP A 535 20.64 16.70 -25.94
N ALA A 536 21.13 15.91 -24.98
CA ALA A 536 22.55 15.56 -24.91
C ALA A 536 23.00 14.72 -26.13
N ALA A 537 22.19 13.74 -26.52
CA ALA A 537 22.52 12.85 -27.64
C ALA A 537 22.59 13.61 -28.96
N GLU A 538 21.69 14.56 -29.21
CA GLU A 538 21.70 15.39 -30.42
C GLU A 538 23.01 16.18 -30.55
N LYS A 539 23.46 16.84 -29.49
CA LYS A 539 24.73 17.59 -29.45
C LYS A 539 25.93 16.68 -29.69
N ILE A 540 25.95 15.49 -29.10
CA ILE A 540 27.01 14.48 -29.32
C ILE A 540 27.01 14.00 -30.78
N LYS A 541 25.83 13.74 -31.35
CA LYS A 541 25.71 13.30 -32.75
C LYS A 541 26.19 14.37 -33.73
N GLN A 542 25.88 15.65 -33.49
CA GLN A 542 26.41 16.76 -34.27
C GLN A 542 27.95 16.80 -34.24
N ARG A 543 28.55 16.60 -33.06
CA ARG A 543 30.01 16.50 -32.92
C ARG A 543 30.61 15.33 -33.70
N ILE A 544 29.99 14.15 -33.64
CA ILE A 544 30.42 12.99 -34.44
C ILE A 544 30.34 13.34 -35.95
N LEU A 545 29.24 13.92 -36.41
CA LEU A 545 29.06 14.31 -37.81
C LEU A 545 30.02 15.40 -38.27
N SER A 546 30.47 16.30 -37.39
CA SER A 546 31.51 17.28 -37.73
C SER A 546 32.85 16.64 -38.12
N VAL A 547 33.07 15.37 -37.74
CA VAL A 547 34.30 14.61 -38.04
C VAL A 547 34.10 13.65 -39.21
N VAL A 548 32.96 12.95 -39.26
CA VAL A 548 32.73 11.87 -40.24
C VAL A 548 31.73 12.20 -41.33
N GLY A 549 31.08 13.37 -41.27
CA GLY A 549 29.99 13.74 -42.17
C GLY A 549 30.41 13.76 -43.63
N ASP A 550 31.64 14.20 -43.93
CA ASP A 550 32.19 14.20 -45.29
C ASP A 550 32.37 12.77 -45.81
N ASN A 551 32.76 11.82 -44.94
CA ASN A 551 32.92 10.40 -45.31
C ASN A 551 31.59 9.71 -45.66
N ILE A 552 30.46 10.22 -45.14
CA ILE A 552 29.12 9.68 -45.39
C ILE A 552 28.25 10.61 -46.26
N GLY A 553 28.83 11.70 -46.78
CA GLY A 553 28.17 12.63 -47.70
C GLY A 553 27.10 13.54 -47.07
N THR A 554 27.07 13.72 -45.74
CA THR A 554 26.23 14.74 -45.08
C THR A 554 26.70 15.07 -43.67
N GLN A 555 26.66 16.35 -43.31
CA GLN A 555 26.87 16.84 -41.94
C GLN A 555 25.55 17.21 -41.24
N ASP A 556 24.43 17.20 -41.97
CA ASP A 556 23.12 17.54 -41.43
C ASP A 556 22.53 16.33 -40.71
N LEU A 557 22.31 16.47 -39.40
CA LEU A 557 21.73 15.44 -38.56
C LEU A 557 20.37 14.95 -39.09
N ALA A 558 19.54 15.83 -39.64
CA ALA A 558 18.23 15.48 -40.18
C ALA A 558 18.32 14.54 -41.40
N ASN A 559 19.44 14.60 -42.14
CA ASN A 559 19.74 13.73 -43.27
C ASN A 559 20.42 12.41 -42.86
N THR A 560 20.55 12.12 -41.57
CA THR A 560 21.13 10.86 -41.07
C THR A 560 20.10 9.94 -40.43
N LEU A 561 20.38 8.64 -40.49
CA LEU A 561 19.67 7.58 -39.79
C LEU A 561 20.68 6.82 -38.93
N TRP A 562 20.39 6.70 -37.65
CA TRP A 562 21.24 6.01 -36.67
C TRP A 562 20.55 4.70 -36.31
N GLN A 563 21.04 3.58 -36.84
CA GLN A 563 20.38 2.30 -36.69
C GLN A 563 21.34 1.12 -36.91
N GLY A 564 21.18 0.07 -36.09
CA GLY A 564 21.90 -1.19 -36.25
C GLY A 564 23.40 -1.07 -36.01
N GLY A 565 23.82 -0.10 -35.20
CA GLY A 565 25.23 0.23 -34.98
C GLY A 565 25.86 1.07 -36.10
N TYR A 566 25.08 1.64 -37.02
CA TYR A 566 25.59 2.47 -38.12
C TYR A 566 25.00 3.87 -38.11
N ILE A 567 25.78 4.82 -38.62
CA ILE A 567 25.35 6.15 -39.06
C ILE A 567 25.20 6.08 -40.58
N ILE A 568 23.99 6.30 -41.09
CA ILE A 568 23.62 6.07 -42.48
C ILE A 568 23.08 7.39 -43.07
N ASN A 569 23.50 7.75 -44.27
CA ASN A 569 22.90 8.87 -45.00
C ASN A 569 21.51 8.46 -45.53
N ARG A 570 20.48 9.25 -45.24
CA ARG A 570 19.10 8.98 -45.66
C ARG A 570 18.91 9.09 -47.17
N GLN A 571 19.72 9.90 -47.84
CA GLN A 571 19.65 10.15 -49.28
C GLN A 571 20.40 9.08 -50.08
N ASP A 572 21.41 8.45 -49.47
CA ASP A 572 22.16 7.32 -50.05
C ASP A 572 22.57 6.33 -48.95
N GLN A 573 21.82 5.23 -48.83
CA GLN A 573 22.07 4.22 -47.78
C GLN A 573 23.40 3.46 -47.96
N SER A 574 24.05 3.54 -49.13
CA SER A 574 25.38 2.98 -49.32
C SER A 574 26.46 3.78 -48.57
N GLN A 575 26.21 5.06 -48.33
CA GLN A 575 27.05 5.94 -47.51
C GLN A 575 26.72 5.74 -46.04
N ARG A 576 27.52 4.89 -45.39
CA ARG A 576 27.37 4.57 -43.97
C ARG A 576 28.71 4.32 -43.30
N ILE A 577 28.75 4.57 -42.00
CA ILE A 577 29.90 4.27 -41.15
C ILE A 577 29.45 3.54 -39.89
N ASP A 578 30.24 2.57 -39.44
CA ASP A 578 30.03 1.90 -38.15
C ASP A 578 30.19 2.91 -37.00
N PHE A 579 29.30 2.86 -36.01
CA PHE A 579 29.24 3.81 -34.89
C PHE A 579 30.54 3.82 -34.09
N LYS A 580 31.14 2.65 -33.82
CA LYS A 580 32.40 2.55 -33.07
C LYS A 580 33.54 3.19 -33.85
N THR A 581 33.58 2.93 -35.17
CA THR A 581 34.55 3.56 -36.08
C THR A 581 34.41 5.08 -36.10
N ALA A 582 33.17 5.59 -36.15
CA ALA A 582 32.90 7.03 -36.14
C ALA A 582 33.33 7.68 -34.81
N VAL A 583 33.00 7.06 -33.68
CA VAL A 583 33.40 7.47 -32.34
C VAL A 583 34.93 7.45 -32.17
N ASN A 584 35.62 6.41 -32.66
CA ASN A 584 37.07 6.38 -32.61
C ASN A 584 37.70 7.54 -33.41
N SER A 585 37.10 7.90 -34.54
CA SER A 585 37.59 9.01 -35.38
C SER A 585 37.54 10.35 -34.65
N THR A 586 36.56 10.58 -33.77
CA THR A 586 36.46 11.84 -33.02
C THR A 586 37.58 12.04 -32.01
N LYS A 587 38.13 10.95 -31.45
CA LYS A 587 39.30 11.01 -30.56
C LYS A 587 40.50 11.62 -31.26
N TRP A 588 40.78 11.16 -32.48
CA TRP A 588 41.90 11.68 -33.29
C TRP A 588 41.67 13.11 -33.78
N ALA A 589 40.40 13.54 -33.84
CA ALA A 589 40.01 14.92 -34.12
C ALA A 589 39.95 15.82 -32.86
N SER A 590 40.32 15.32 -31.68
CA SER A 590 40.22 16.04 -30.39
C SER A 590 38.81 16.56 -30.07
N VAL A 591 37.77 15.82 -30.50
CA VAL A 591 36.37 16.16 -30.27
C VAL A 591 35.82 15.38 -29.09
N SER A 592 35.32 16.10 -28.07
CA SER A 592 34.74 15.50 -26.86
C SER A 592 33.33 14.96 -27.09
N LEU A 593 33.10 13.71 -26.67
CA LEU A 593 31.78 13.05 -26.69
C LEU A 593 31.16 12.93 -25.30
N THR A 594 31.46 13.89 -24.41
CA THR A 594 30.76 14.08 -23.14
C THR A 594 29.87 15.31 -23.22
N GLU A 595 28.63 15.22 -22.73
CA GLU A 595 27.68 16.33 -22.78
C GLU A 595 26.64 16.30 -21.65
N TYR A 596 26.25 17.49 -21.18
CA TYR A 596 25.07 17.70 -20.35
C TYR A 596 23.85 18.02 -21.21
N GLY A 597 22.79 17.26 -20.99
CA GLY A 597 21.47 17.51 -21.53
C GLY A 597 20.65 18.36 -20.57
N TRP A 598 19.94 19.36 -21.07
CA TRP A 598 19.04 20.20 -20.28
C TRP A 598 17.69 20.34 -20.99
N PHE A 599 16.64 19.79 -20.39
CA PHE A 599 15.30 19.82 -20.97
C PHE A 599 14.34 20.63 -20.11
N VAL A 600 13.72 21.62 -20.76
CA VAL A 600 12.60 22.40 -20.20
C VAL A 600 11.34 22.02 -20.98
N PRO A 601 10.27 21.57 -20.30
CA PRO A 601 9.02 21.26 -20.97
C PRO A 601 8.39 22.49 -21.65
N PRO A 602 7.45 22.29 -22.60
CA PRO A 602 6.73 23.39 -23.22
C PRO A 602 6.05 24.32 -22.20
N PRO A 603 5.90 25.62 -22.52
CA PRO A 603 5.36 26.60 -21.60
C PRO A 603 3.89 26.31 -21.23
N ILE A 604 3.57 26.59 -19.98
CA ILE A 604 2.26 26.43 -19.33
C ILE A 604 1.87 27.73 -18.63
N HIS A 605 0.59 27.90 -18.30
CA HIS A 605 0.07 29.13 -17.69
C HIS A 605 -1.08 28.86 -16.73
N TRP A 606 -1.09 29.57 -15.61
CA TRP A 606 -2.18 29.58 -14.63
C TRP A 606 -2.37 30.99 -14.08
N ASP A 607 -3.64 31.41 -13.95
CA ASP A 607 -4.07 32.65 -13.30
C ASP A 607 -4.72 32.26 -11.96
N GLU A 608 -4.00 32.50 -10.85
CA GLU A 608 -4.46 32.12 -9.49
C GLU A 608 -5.69 32.90 -9.03
N GLU A 609 -5.88 34.14 -9.51
CA GLU A 609 -7.03 34.97 -9.11
C GLU A 609 -8.31 34.53 -9.85
N LYS A 610 -8.17 34.07 -11.09
CA LYS A 610 -9.29 33.56 -11.89
C LYS A 610 -9.50 32.05 -11.76
N GLY A 611 -8.52 31.31 -11.25
CA GLY A 611 -8.52 29.85 -11.18
C GLY A 611 -8.67 29.20 -12.56
N CYS A 612 -7.93 29.68 -13.56
CA CYS A 612 -8.01 29.15 -14.92
C CYS A 612 -6.66 29.25 -15.66
N GLY A 613 -6.50 28.47 -16.73
CA GLY A 613 -5.28 28.46 -17.54
C GLY A 613 -5.05 27.16 -18.31
N SER A 614 -3.84 27.05 -18.86
CA SER A 614 -3.27 25.83 -19.47
C SER A 614 -2.26 25.20 -18.51
N PRO A 615 -2.71 24.40 -17.52
CA PRO A 615 -1.86 23.90 -16.45
C PRO A 615 -0.84 22.84 -16.91
N TYR A 616 -1.09 22.15 -18.03
CA TYR A 616 -0.23 21.09 -18.54
C TYR A 616 -0.10 21.15 -20.05
N PHE A 617 1.06 20.77 -20.59
CA PHE A 617 1.28 20.73 -22.04
C PHE A 617 0.82 19.43 -22.71
N THR A 618 0.63 18.34 -21.94
CA THR A 618 0.05 17.09 -22.43
C THR A 618 -0.69 16.34 -21.32
N TRP A 619 -1.57 15.42 -21.73
CA TRP A 619 -2.46 14.66 -20.88
C TRP A 619 -2.49 13.18 -21.26
N VAL A 620 -2.63 12.33 -20.24
CA VAL A 620 -2.90 10.89 -20.36
C VAL A 620 -4.37 10.65 -20.09
N TYR A 621 -4.99 9.71 -20.80
CA TYR A 621 -6.37 9.31 -20.60
C TYR A 621 -6.41 7.84 -20.22
N GLY A 622 -7.36 7.46 -19.35
CA GLY A 622 -7.50 6.08 -18.93
C GLY A 622 -8.93 5.70 -18.63
N CYS A 623 -9.29 4.45 -18.93
CA CYS A 623 -10.54 3.84 -18.53
C CYS A 623 -10.25 2.48 -17.88
N GLN A 624 -10.79 2.26 -16.68
CA GLN A 624 -10.75 0.94 -16.03
C GLN A 624 -12.16 0.41 -15.80
N ILE A 625 -12.32 -0.90 -15.93
CA ILE A 625 -13.56 -1.64 -15.69
C ILE A 625 -13.26 -2.74 -14.69
N ALA A 626 -14.09 -2.85 -13.64
CA ALA A 626 -13.99 -3.90 -12.64
C ALA A 626 -15.23 -4.80 -12.68
N GLU A 627 -15.01 -6.10 -12.58
CA GLU A 627 -16.05 -7.12 -12.38
C GLU A 627 -15.94 -7.65 -10.95
N VAL A 628 -17.07 -7.75 -10.24
CA VAL A 628 -17.09 -8.15 -8.83
C VAL A 628 -18.16 -9.19 -8.54
N ARG A 629 -17.92 -9.97 -7.48
CA ARG A 629 -18.92 -10.78 -6.78
C ARG A 629 -18.97 -10.34 -5.33
N VAL A 630 -20.15 -10.00 -4.82
CA VAL A 630 -20.38 -9.60 -3.43
C VAL A 630 -21.22 -10.65 -2.73
N ASN A 631 -20.72 -11.19 -1.63
CA ASN A 631 -21.49 -12.04 -0.73
C ASN A 631 -22.36 -11.17 0.18
N THR A 632 -23.67 -11.16 -0.04
CA THR A 632 -24.63 -10.30 0.67
C THR A 632 -24.80 -10.64 2.15
N SER A 633 -24.45 -11.86 2.55
CA SER A 633 -24.49 -12.30 3.96
C SER A 633 -23.35 -11.75 4.80
N THR A 634 -22.22 -11.42 4.16
CA THR A 634 -20.95 -11.10 4.85
C THR A 634 -20.34 -9.77 4.42
N GLY A 635 -20.77 -9.18 3.31
CA GLY A 635 -20.16 -7.99 2.72
C GLY A 635 -18.83 -8.27 2.01
N LYS A 636 -18.40 -9.54 1.91
CA LYS A 636 -17.15 -9.90 1.23
C LYS A 636 -17.28 -9.65 -0.26
N THR A 637 -16.43 -8.77 -0.77
CA THR A 637 -16.29 -8.49 -2.21
C THR A 637 -15.06 -9.21 -2.76
N ASP A 638 -15.28 -10.01 -3.80
CA ASP A 638 -14.23 -10.56 -4.65
C ASP A 638 -14.21 -9.78 -5.96
N VAL A 639 -13.07 -9.21 -6.32
CA VAL A 639 -12.87 -8.67 -7.67
C VAL A 639 -12.49 -9.85 -8.57
N LEU A 640 -13.26 -10.04 -9.63
CA LEU A 640 -13.14 -11.18 -10.54
C LEU A 640 -12.19 -10.89 -11.70
N HIS A 641 -12.21 -9.65 -12.20
CA HIS A 641 -11.41 -9.23 -13.35
C HIS A 641 -11.31 -7.70 -13.39
N VAL A 642 -10.20 -7.17 -13.93
CA VAL A 642 -10.07 -5.75 -14.27
C VAL A 642 -9.58 -5.59 -15.71
N THR A 643 -10.24 -4.74 -16.49
CA THR A 643 -9.75 -4.29 -17.80
C THR A 643 -9.26 -2.86 -17.68
N ALA A 644 -8.03 -2.57 -18.11
CA ALA A 644 -7.40 -1.27 -17.96
C ALA A 644 -6.83 -0.77 -19.29
N ALA A 645 -7.46 0.25 -19.88
CA ALA A 645 -6.99 0.93 -21.08
C ALA A 645 -6.39 2.29 -20.74
N HIS A 646 -5.19 2.58 -21.24
CA HIS A 646 -4.48 3.82 -20.99
C HIS A 646 -3.81 4.34 -22.27
N ASP A 647 -4.01 5.63 -22.59
CA ASP A 647 -3.25 6.34 -23.62
C ASP A 647 -1.93 6.85 -23.04
N VAL A 648 -0.84 6.22 -23.47
CA VAL A 648 0.51 6.52 -22.99
C VAL A 648 1.41 7.05 -24.09
N GLY A 649 0.84 7.59 -25.16
CA GLY A 649 1.62 7.96 -26.33
C GLY A 649 2.22 6.72 -26.98
N HIS A 650 3.53 6.63 -27.10
CA HIS A 650 4.22 5.42 -27.56
C HIS A 650 4.72 4.56 -26.40
N VAL A 651 4.41 3.26 -26.41
CA VAL A 651 4.88 2.30 -25.41
C VAL A 651 6.35 1.94 -25.66
N LEU A 652 7.26 2.57 -24.92
CA LEU A 652 8.70 2.31 -25.04
C LEU A 652 9.14 0.94 -24.48
N ASN A 653 8.49 0.49 -23.41
CA ASN A 653 8.81 -0.77 -22.74
C ASN A 653 7.52 -1.49 -22.36
N PRO A 654 7.06 -2.48 -23.16
CA PRO A 654 5.82 -3.20 -22.91
C PRO A 654 5.75 -3.86 -21.52
N VAL A 655 6.83 -4.52 -21.07
CA VAL A 655 6.88 -5.18 -19.75
C VAL A 655 6.80 -4.15 -18.62
N GLY A 656 7.51 -3.02 -18.77
CA GLY A 656 7.47 -1.92 -17.82
C GLY A 656 6.08 -1.28 -17.74
N PHE A 657 5.44 -1.05 -18.89
CA PHE A 657 4.08 -0.52 -18.99
C PHE A 657 3.06 -1.45 -18.32
N GLU A 658 3.05 -2.74 -18.66
CA GLU A 658 2.18 -3.74 -18.04
C GLU A 658 2.38 -3.80 -16.51
N GLY A 659 3.64 -3.84 -16.06
CA GLY A 659 3.96 -3.83 -14.63
C GLY A 659 3.47 -2.59 -13.89
N GLN A 660 3.57 -1.40 -14.50
CA GLN A 660 3.06 -0.16 -13.92
C GLN A 660 1.53 -0.14 -13.82
N VAL A 661 0.83 -0.63 -14.86
CA VAL A 661 -0.63 -0.74 -14.87
C VAL A 661 -1.11 -1.74 -13.83
N CYS A 662 -0.54 -2.95 -13.80
CA CYS A 662 -0.88 -3.97 -12.81
C CYS A 662 -0.61 -3.50 -11.37
N GLY A 663 0.53 -2.85 -11.12
CA GLY A 663 0.83 -2.28 -9.81
C GLY A 663 -0.11 -1.13 -9.43
N GLY A 664 -0.57 -0.34 -10.40
CA GLY A 664 -1.53 0.74 -10.18
C GLY A 664 -2.92 0.21 -9.81
N VAL A 665 -3.41 -0.79 -10.54
CA VAL A 665 -4.67 -1.50 -10.24
C VAL A 665 -4.61 -2.15 -8.86
N ALA A 666 -3.50 -2.81 -8.50
CA ALA A 666 -3.35 -3.43 -7.19
C ALA A 666 -3.41 -2.42 -6.04
N GLN A 667 -2.76 -1.25 -6.19
CA GLN A 667 -2.81 -0.18 -5.18
C GLN A 667 -4.21 0.46 -5.08
N GLY A 668 -4.90 0.63 -6.22
CA GLY A 668 -6.27 1.14 -6.22
C GLY A 668 -7.29 0.12 -5.67
N PHE A 669 -7.07 -1.19 -5.87
CA PHE A 669 -7.85 -2.25 -5.21
C PHE A 669 -7.75 -2.14 -3.69
N GLY A 670 -6.53 -1.94 -3.17
CA GLY A 670 -6.32 -1.78 -1.73
C GLY A 670 -7.09 -0.59 -1.20
N TYR A 671 -6.99 0.57 -1.86
CA TYR A 671 -7.75 1.78 -1.51
C TYR A 671 -9.28 1.57 -1.55
N ALA A 672 -9.75 0.74 -2.47
CA ALA A 672 -11.17 0.47 -2.65
C ALA A 672 -11.77 -0.40 -1.53
N LEU A 673 -11.07 -1.44 -1.08
CA LEU A 673 -11.67 -2.54 -0.31
C LEU A 673 -10.99 -2.84 1.04
N LEU A 674 -9.69 -2.55 1.19
CA LEU A 674 -8.89 -3.13 2.29
C LEU A 674 -8.15 -2.11 3.17
N GLU A 675 -7.58 -1.08 2.55
CA GLU A 675 -6.63 -0.17 3.18
C GLU A 675 -7.36 0.89 4.01
N ASP A 676 -7.75 0.49 5.23
CA ASP A 676 -8.31 1.35 6.26
C ASP A 676 -7.23 1.72 7.28
N PHE A 677 -6.61 2.90 7.09
CA PHE A 677 -5.61 3.42 8.02
C PHE A 677 -6.29 4.01 9.25
N ASN A 678 -6.43 3.19 10.30
CA ASN A 678 -7.14 3.61 11.51
C ASN A 678 -6.30 4.59 12.34
N ILE A 679 -6.82 5.81 12.47
CA ILE A 679 -6.40 6.82 13.44
C ILE A 679 -7.61 7.12 14.34
N GLU A 680 -7.37 7.15 15.66
CA GLU A 680 -8.38 7.50 16.66
C GLU A 680 -7.84 8.61 17.56
N ASN A 681 -8.52 9.75 17.60
CA ASN A 681 -8.13 10.93 18.38
C ASN A 681 -6.66 11.34 18.12
N GLY A 682 -6.21 11.31 16.87
CA GLY A 682 -4.85 11.65 16.45
C GLY A 682 -3.81 10.55 16.72
N GLN A 683 -4.19 9.43 17.35
CA GLN A 683 -3.30 8.29 17.58
C GLN A 683 -3.43 7.25 16.46
N VAL A 684 -2.30 6.89 15.87
CA VAL A 684 -2.22 5.79 14.89
C VAL A 684 -2.50 4.45 15.59
N LYS A 685 -3.44 3.67 15.05
CA LYS A 685 -3.79 2.33 15.56
C LYS A 685 -3.34 1.19 14.63
N SER A 686 -3.14 1.50 13.35
CA SER A 686 -2.70 0.54 12.32
C SER A 686 -1.20 0.68 12.06
N GLU A 687 -0.36 0.26 13.00
CA GLU A 687 1.10 0.50 12.99
C GLU A 687 1.90 -0.54 12.16
N ASN A 688 1.29 -1.64 11.72
CA ASN A 688 1.99 -2.69 10.96
C ASN A 688 1.03 -3.51 10.07
N PHE A 689 1.55 -4.38 9.20
CA PHE A 689 0.77 -5.10 8.18
C PHE A 689 -0.17 -6.20 8.71
N ASP A 690 -0.16 -6.47 10.01
CA ASP A 690 -1.17 -7.27 10.69
C ASP A 690 -2.46 -6.46 10.95
N SER A 691 -2.35 -5.13 11.04
CA SER A 691 -3.43 -4.19 11.32
C SER A 691 -3.79 -3.29 10.13
N TYR A 692 -2.81 -2.95 9.28
CA TYR A 692 -3.01 -2.29 7.99
C TYR A 692 -2.95 -3.32 6.85
N LEU A 693 -4.08 -3.56 6.19
CA LEU A 693 -4.21 -4.69 5.27
C LEU A 693 -3.95 -4.28 3.82
N LEU A 694 -2.74 -4.55 3.33
CA LEU A 694 -2.47 -4.54 1.90
C LEU A 694 -3.12 -5.74 1.18
N PRO A 695 -3.47 -5.60 -0.12
CA PRO A 695 -3.85 -6.75 -0.93
C PRO A 695 -2.69 -7.74 -1.07
N THR A 696 -3.01 -9.02 -0.98
CA THR A 696 -2.08 -10.12 -1.23
C THR A 696 -2.20 -10.63 -2.66
N ILE A 697 -1.26 -11.48 -3.08
CA ILE A 697 -1.31 -12.14 -4.40
C ILE A 697 -2.58 -12.98 -4.64
N LYS A 698 -3.32 -13.36 -3.58
CA LYS A 698 -4.60 -14.08 -3.70
C LYS A 698 -5.82 -13.16 -3.78
N ASP A 699 -5.63 -11.86 -3.51
CA ASP A 699 -6.67 -10.85 -3.62
C ASP A 699 -6.71 -10.20 -5.01
N ILE A 700 -5.55 -10.08 -5.68
CA ILE A 700 -5.44 -9.43 -6.99
C ILE A 700 -6.04 -10.33 -8.09
N PRO A 701 -6.99 -9.80 -8.90
CA PRO A 701 -7.61 -10.55 -9.99
C PRO A 701 -6.69 -10.63 -11.23
N PRO A 702 -7.06 -11.42 -12.26
CA PRO A 702 -6.53 -11.22 -13.59
C PRO A 702 -6.79 -9.79 -14.10
N ILE A 703 -5.82 -9.23 -14.80
CA ILE A 703 -5.87 -7.86 -15.34
C ILE A 703 -5.59 -7.91 -16.84
N THR A 704 -6.51 -7.39 -17.64
CA THR A 704 -6.28 -7.14 -19.08
C THR A 704 -5.76 -5.72 -19.25
N VAL A 705 -4.53 -5.58 -19.74
CA VAL A 705 -3.87 -4.28 -19.98
C VAL A 705 -3.92 -3.92 -21.46
N ILE A 706 -4.39 -2.70 -21.76
CA ILE A 706 -4.51 -2.17 -23.11
C ILE A 706 -3.72 -0.85 -23.18
N GLY A 707 -2.66 -0.83 -23.99
CA GLY A 707 -1.95 0.40 -24.34
C GLY A 707 -2.60 1.03 -25.58
N VAL A 708 -3.21 2.20 -25.41
CA VAL A 708 -3.67 3.02 -26.52
C VAL A 708 -2.50 3.88 -26.98
N GLU A 709 -2.10 3.75 -28.24
CA GLU A 709 -0.90 4.41 -28.75
C GLU A 709 -1.19 5.63 -29.62
N ASN A 710 -1.09 6.82 -29.02
CA ASN A 710 -1.21 8.12 -29.70
C ASN A 710 0.06 8.96 -29.52
N PRO A 711 1.13 8.73 -30.31
CA PRO A 711 2.44 9.35 -30.10
C PRO A 711 2.39 10.86 -29.86
N ASP A 712 2.97 11.30 -28.75
CA ASP A 712 2.92 12.69 -28.29
C ASP A 712 4.11 13.50 -28.82
N MET A 713 3.86 14.68 -29.38
CA MET A 713 4.92 15.53 -29.95
C MET A 713 5.89 16.09 -28.90
N ALA A 714 5.45 16.27 -27.65
CA ALA A 714 6.28 16.75 -26.56
C ALA A 714 6.97 15.60 -25.79
N GLY A 715 6.62 14.35 -26.12
CA GLY A 715 7.16 13.15 -25.50
C GLY A 715 8.42 12.62 -26.19
N PRO A 716 9.44 12.14 -25.45
CA PRO A 716 10.61 11.52 -26.05
C PRO A 716 10.19 10.27 -26.82
N LEU A 717 10.51 10.23 -28.11
CA LEU A 717 10.09 9.17 -29.04
C LEU A 717 8.56 8.94 -29.08
N GLY A 718 7.77 9.97 -28.78
CA GLY A 718 6.30 9.89 -28.75
C GLY A 718 5.69 9.39 -27.45
N ALA A 719 6.49 9.07 -26.43
CA ALA A 719 6.00 8.48 -25.17
C ALA A 719 5.40 9.50 -24.21
N LYS A 720 4.36 9.11 -23.45
CA LYS A 720 3.87 9.78 -22.25
C LYS A 720 4.23 8.95 -21.00
N GLY A 721 3.90 9.45 -19.81
CA GLY A 721 4.10 8.70 -18.56
C GLY A 721 2.85 7.91 -18.12
N ILE A 722 3.04 6.79 -17.41
CA ILE A 722 1.94 5.93 -16.91
C ILE A 722 1.97 5.73 -15.39
N GLY A 723 2.98 6.28 -14.72
CA GLY A 723 3.24 6.06 -13.30
C GLY A 723 1.98 6.20 -12.45
N GLU A 724 1.37 7.37 -12.41
CA GLU A 724 0.21 7.63 -11.55
C GLU A 724 -1.16 7.36 -12.18
N PRO A 725 -1.41 7.62 -13.49
CA PRO A 725 -2.72 7.37 -14.12
C PRO A 725 -3.24 5.95 -13.91
N ALA A 726 -2.34 4.96 -13.84
CA ALA A 726 -2.67 3.56 -13.59
C ALA A 726 -3.40 3.30 -12.25
N THR A 727 -3.22 4.16 -11.24
CA THR A 727 -3.76 3.98 -9.88
C THR A 727 -5.10 4.66 -9.67
N GLU A 728 -5.43 5.70 -10.43
CA GLU A 728 -6.54 6.62 -10.15
C GLU A 728 -7.94 6.00 -10.25
N LEU A 729 -8.07 4.96 -11.08
CA LEU A 729 -9.37 4.53 -11.60
C LEU A 729 -9.95 3.31 -10.88
N ALA A 730 -9.10 2.42 -10.37
CA ALA A 730 -9.54 1.09 -9.92
C ALA A 730 -10.54 1.18 -8.76
N ALA A 731 -10.31 2.11 -7.82
CA ALA A 731 -11.21 2.28 -6.67
C ALA A 731 -12.61 2.74 -7.08
N ALA A 732 -12.70 3.70 -8.01
CA ALA A 732 -13.96 4.17 -8.56
C ALA A 732 -14.69 3.07 -9.35
N ALA A 733 -13.97 2.35 -10.21
CA ALA A 733 -14.54 1.25 -11.00
C ALA A 733 -15.09 0.11 -10.11
N ILE A 734 -14.34 -0.26 -9.06
CA ILE A 734 -14.79 -1.25 -8.06
C ILE A 734 -16.01 -0.74 -7.30
N ASN A 735 -16.02 0.52 -6.87
CA ASN A 735 -17.18 1.12 -6.18
C ASN A 735 -18.45 1.06 -7.04
N ASN A 736 -18.32 1.45 -8.32
CA ASN A 736 -19.43 1.41 -9.27
C ASN A 736 -19.92 -0.04 -9.52
N ALA A 737 -18.99 -1.00 -9.56
CA ALA A 737 -19.33 -2.42 -9.74
C ALA A 737 -20.08 -2.98 -8.51
N VAL A 738 -19.61 -2.67 -7.30
CA VAL A 738 -20.28 -3.07 -6.04
C VAL A 738 -21.64 -2.39 -5.92
N SER A 739 -21.72 -1.10 -6.27
CA SER A 739 -22.98 -0.36 -6.24
C SER A 739 -24.03 -0.96 -7.17
N PHE A 740 -23.61 -1.33 -8.39
CA PHE A 740 -24.47 -2.06 -9.32
C PHE A 740 -24.88 -3.43 -8.78
N ALA A 741 -23.96 -4.20 -8.20
CA ALA A 741 -24.24 -5.54 -7.69
C ALA A 741 -25.32 -5.52 -6.60
N LEU A 742 -25.26 -4.53 -5.71
CA LEU A 742 -26.14 -4.42 -4.54
C LEU A 742 -27.34 -3.50 -4.75
N GLY A 743 -27.41 -2.76 -5.87
CA GLY A 743 -28.42 -1.72 -6.08
C GLY A 743 -28.37 -0.62 -5.01
N THR A 744 -27.20 -0.41 -4.39
CA THR A 744 -26.98 0.53 -3.29
C THR A 744 -25.80 1.41 -3.64
N ARG A 745 -25.92 2.73 -3.49
CA ARG A 745 -24.82 3.66 -3.77
C ARG A 745 -23.94 3.82 -2.53
N PHE A 746 -22.64 3.68 -2.72
CA PHE A 746 -21.64 3.91 -1.68
C PHE A 746 -20.87 5.18 -1.99
N ASN A 747 -20.77 6.03 -0.98
CA ASN A 747 -20.13 7.33 -1.05
C ASN A 747 -18.91 7.44 -0.11
N THR A 748 -18.51 6.36 0.55
CA THR A 748 -17.36 6.32 1.44
C THR A 748 -16.43 5.15 1.10
N LEU A 749 -15.13 5.41 0.98
CA LEU A 749 -14.09 4.37 0.87
C LEU A 749 -13.21 4.28 2.13
N PRO A 750 -12.69 3.09 2.47
CA PRO A 750 -12.82 1.82 1.73
C PRO A 750 -14.13 1.06 2.01
N LEU A 751 -14.58 0.26 1.03
CA LEU A 751 -15.70 -0.69 1.13
C LEU A 751 -15.27 -1.98 1.85
N THR A 752 -14.91 -1.85 3.13
CA THR A 752 -14.64 -3.03 3.96
C THR A 752 -15.91 -3.88 4.12
N LEU A 753 -15.77 -5.08 4.70
CA LEU A 753 -16.91 -5.93 5.02
C LEU A 753 -17.99 -5.19 5.83
N GLU A 754 -17.53 -4.41 6.81
CA GLU A 754 -18.37 -3.60 7.68
C GLU A 754 -19.04 -2.46 6.90
N GLN A 755 -18.31 -1.75 6.04
CA GLN A 755 -18.88 -0.68 5.20
C GLN A 755 -19.99 -1.22 4.28
N VAL A 756 -19.80 -2.40 3.69
CA VAL A 756 -20.78 -3.00 2.77
C VAL A 756 -22.05 -3.44 3.50
N ILE A 757 -21.95 -3.97 4.73
CA ILE A 757 -23.10 -4.47 5.50
C ILE A 757 -23.79 -3.36 6.31
N LEU A 758 -23.03 -2.47 6.93
CA LEU A 758 -23.52 -1.48 7.89
C LEU A 758 -23.62 -0.07 7.32
N GLY A 759 -22.96 0.23 6.20
CA GLY A 759 -22.82 1.58 5.67
C GLY A 759 -21.74 2.42 6.36
N TYR A 760 -20.99 1.86 7.32
CA TYR A 760 -19.87 2.52 7.99
C TYR A 760 -18.80 1.51 8.44
N ASN A 761 -17.55 1.97 8.50
CA ASN A 761 -16.42 1.19 9.01
C ASN A 761 -16.44 1.14 10.54
N LEU A 762 -16.38 -0.07 11.12
CA LEU A 762 -16.20 -0.21 12.56
C LEU A 762 -14.73 0.04 12.95
N LYS A 763 -14.50 1.12 13.69
CA LYS A 763 -13.18 1.42 14.27
C LYS A 763 -12.98 0.64 15.57
N LYS A 764 -11.82 0.01 15.69
CA LYS A 764 -11.50 -0.86 16.82
C LYS A 764 -11.08 0.02 18.01
N PRO A 765 -11.87 0.11 19.09
CA PRO A 765 -11.44 0.82 20.28
C PRO A 765 -10.14 0.19 20.82
N ASN A 766 -9.37 0.98 21.58
CA ASN A 766 -8.12 0.58 22.24
C ASN A 766 -8.12 -0.90 22.64
N ARG A 767 -7.12 -1.69 22.24
CA ARG A 767 -7.09 -3.12 22.54
C ARG A 767 -7.05 -3.29 24.06
N GLN A 768 -7.80 -4.25 24.59
CA GLN A 768 -7.75 -4.58 26.02
C GLN A 768 -6.32 -4.94 26.47
N SER A 769 -5.52 -5.55 25.59
CA SER A 769 -4.09 -5.82 25.82
C SER A 769 -3.21 -4.55 25.85
N GLU A 770 -3.59 -3.49 25.13
CA GLU A 770 -2.91 -2.18 25.17
C GLU A 770 -3.24 -1.43 26.47
N MET A 771 -4.44 -1.63 27.02
CA MET A 771 -4.84 -1.08 28.32
C MET A 771 -4.26 -1.86 29.52
N MET A 772 -3.84 -3.12 29.31
CA MET A 772 -3.25 -3.97 30.36
C MET A 772 -1.72 -3.86 30.47
N LEU A 773 -1.05 -3.16 29.54
CA LEU A 773 0.34 -2.78 29.72
C LEU A 773 0.39 -1.57 30.66
N GLU A 774 0.86 -1.78 31.89
CA GLU A 774 1.15 -0.67 32.81
C GLU A 774 2.09 0.33 32.11
N ALA A 775 1.79 1.62 32.25
CA ALA A 775 2.49 2.71 31.54
C ALA A 775 4.01 2.70 31.74
N GLU A 776 4.50 2.08 32.83
CA GLU A 776 5.92 1.95 33.16
C GLU A 776 6.71 0.99 32.23
N ASN A 777 6.05 0.18 31.39
CA ASN A 777 6.71 -0.80 30.51
C ASN A 777 6.53 -0.54 29.00
N LYS A 778 6.04 0.65 28.59
CA LYS A 778 5.80 0.96 27.17
C LYS A 778 7.13 1.28 26.46
N LYS A 779 7.51 0.42 25.50
CA LYS A 779 8.65 0.69 24.60
C LYS A 779 8.29 1.77 23.57
N GLN A 780 9.23 2.67 23.29
CA GLN A 780 9.20 3.58 22.15
C GLN A 780 9.41 2.83 20.83
N VAL A 781 10.24 1.79 20.86
CA VAL A 781 10.52 0.97 19.68
C VAL A 781 10.27 -0.49 20.00
N LEU A 782 9.24 -1.07 19.38
CA LEU A 782 8.93 -2.49 19.47
C LEU A 782 10.08 -3.31 18.88
N ARG A 783 10.75 -4.07 19.74
CA ARG A 783 11.92 -4.89 19.40
C ARG A 783 11.97 -6.11 20.29
N LEU A 784 12.55 -7.21 19.79
CA LEU A 784 12.91 -8.32 20.65
C LEU A 784 14.07 -7.89 21.55
N THR A 785 13.95 -8.18 22.85
CA THR A 785 15.09 -8.22 23.77
C THR A 785 15.93 -9.47 23.45
N ASP A 786 17.09 -9.66 24.09
CA ASP A 786 17.92 -10.86 23.97
C ASP A 786 17.08 -12.16 23.87
N VAL A 787 17.25 -12.88 22.76
CA VAL A 787 16.57 -14.17 22.51
C VAL A 787 17.62 -15.27 22.47
N THR A 788 17.47 -16.26 23.33
CA THR A 788 18.23 -17.50 23.27
C THR A 788 17.33 -18.65 22.85
N VAL A 789 17.83 -19.50 21.94
CA VAL A 789 17.09 -20.67 21.45
C VAL A 789 17.95 -21.91 21.65
N THR A 790 17.48 -22.83 22.49
CA THR A 790 18.10 -24.14 22.73
C THR A 790 17.38 -25.21 21.91
N ARG A 791 18.15 -26.12 21.30
CA ARG A 791 17.62 -27.22 20.49
C ARG A 791 17.90 -28.57 21.17
N PRO A 792 16.90 -29.17 21.84
CA PRO A 792 17.06 -30.48 22.46
C PRO A 792 17.16 -31.58 21.40
N GLN A 793 17.83 -32.68 21.74
CA GLN A 793 17.97 -33.87 20.91
C GLN A 793 16.87 -34.90 21.14
N SER A 794 16.16 -34.81 22.28
CA SER A 794 15.08 -35.72 22.66
C SER A 794 13.93 -34.97 23.34
N LEU A 795 12.77 -35.63 23.39
CA LEU A 795 11.62 -35.11 24.15
C LEU A 795 11.95 -34.93 25.65
N GLU A 796 12.70 -35.85 26.24
CA GLU A 796 13.05 -35.80 27.67
C GLU A 796 13.94 -34.59 28.00
N GLU A 797 14.91 -34.30 27.13
CA GLU A 797 15.74 -33.10 27.26
C GLU A 797 14.90 -31.83 27.11
N ALA A 798 13.94 -31.81 26.17
CA ALA A 798 13.04 -30.68 25.99
C ALA A 798 12.19 -30.41 27.26
N LEU A 799 11.63 -31.46 27.86
CA LEU A 799 10.85 -31.37 29.11
C LEU A 799 11.72 -30.88 30.29
N THR A 800 12.95 -31.38 30.39
CA THR A 800 13.92 -30.94 31.41
C THR A 800 14.23 -29.45 31.28
N LEU A 801 14.44 -28.96 30.05
CA LEU A 801 14.70 -27.55 29.79
C LEU A 801 13.49 -26.66 30.11
N LEU A 802 12.28 -27.13 29.78
CA LEU A 802 11.02 -26.42 30.02
C LEU A 802 10.62 -26.34 31.50
N ALA A 803 11.17 -27.21 32.36
CA ALA A 803 10.97 -27.13 33.81
C ALA A 803 11.65 -25.90 34.44
N ASN A 804 12.57 -25.23 33.74
CA ASN A 804 13.21 -24.01 34.22
C ASN A 804 12.29 -22.79 34.07
N ASP A 805 12.30 -21.90 35.06
CA ASP A 805 11.46 -20.70 35.04
C ASP A 805 11.79 -19.77 33.86
N GLY A 806 10.77 -19.14 33.28
CA GLY A 806 10.91 -18.22 32.15
C GLY A 806 11.44 -18.84 30.85
N VAL A 807 11.27 -20.16 30.65
CA VAL A 807 11.57 -20.87 29.40
C VAL A 807 10.26 -21.20 28.67
N SER A 808 10.24 -21.10 27.34
CA SER A 808 9.04 -21.41 26.53
C SER A 808 9.37 -22.25 25.31
N ALA A 809 8.50 -23.19 24.95
CA ALA A 809 8.68 -23.99 23.74
C ALA A 809 8.39 -23.17 22.47
N ILE A 810 9.07 -23.49 21.37
CA ILE A 810 8.79 -22.92 20.05
C ILE A 810 8.75 -24.03 18.98
N ALA A 811 7.63 -24.10 18.27
CA ALA A 811 7.47 -24.80 17.00
C ALA A 811 6.54 -23.95 16.12
N GLY A 812 7.06 -23.47 14.99
CA GLY A 812 6.50 -22.26 14.36
C GLY A 812 7.01 -21.00 15.06
N GLY A 813 6.11 -20.14 15.54
CA GLY A 813 6.49 -19.03 16.42
C GLY A 813 5.93 -17.64 16.09
N THR A 814 4.95 -17.50 15.19
CA THR A 814 4.43 -16.18 14.78
C THR A 814 3.98 -15.33 15.99
N ASP A 815 3.14 -15.88 16.86
CA ASP A 815 2.64 -15.13 18.03
C ASP A 815 3.66 -15.03 19.16
N VAL A 816 4.55 -16.03 19.31
CA VAL A 816 5.63 -16.01 20.32
C VAL A 816 6.56 -14.82 20.08
N ILE A 817 6.93 -14.57 18.83
CA ILE A 817 7.80 -13.45 18.46
C ILE A 817 7.09 -12.10 18.66
N VAL A 818 5.80 -12.01 18.32
CA VAL A 818 5.00 -10.79 18.55
C VAL A 818 4.91 -10.48 20.04
N GLN A 819 4.57 -11.47 20.88
CA GLN A 819 4.54 -11.32 22.34
C GLN A 819 5.91 -10.93 22.91
N GLY A 820 6.98 -11.48 22.34
CA GLY A 820 8.35 -11.15 22.69
C GLY A 820 8.70 -9.67 22.50
N ARG A 821 8.25 -9.07 21.39
CA ARG A 821 8.52 -7.66 21.09
C ARG A 821 7.93 -6.70 22.12
N LEU A 822 6.82 -7.10 22.74
CA LEU A 822 6.12 -6.32 23.77
C LEU A 822 6.81 -6.40 25.14
N GLN A 823 7.68 -7.39 25.38
CA GLN A 823 8.31 -7.63 26.68
C GLN A 823 9.70 -7.01 26.76
N THR A 824 10.05 -6.39 27.90
CA THR A 824 11.37 -5.81 28.15
C THR A 824 12.41 -6.83 28.63
N ARG A 825 12.00 -8.06 28.99
CA ARG A 825 12.89 -9.14 29.48
C ARG A 825 13.44 -10.04 28.36
N PRO A 826 14.63 -10.65 28.55
CA PRO A 826 15.14 -11.69 27.65
C PRO A 826 14.17 -12.86 27.50
N MET A 827 14.16 -13.48 26.31
CA MET A 827 13.36 -14.66 26.00
C MET A 827 14.25 -15.89 25.89
N ARG A 828 13.92 -16.94 26.63
CA ARG A 828 14.58 -18.26 26.53
C ARG A 828 13.63 -19.25 25.88
N LEU A 829 14.01 -19.77 24.72
CA LEU A 829 13.16 -20.62 23.89
C LEU A 829 13.75 -22.03 23.72
N VAL A 830 12.89 -23.04 23.69
CA VAL A 830 13.25 -24.44 23.39
C VAL A 830 12.61 -24.84 22.05
N ASP A 831 13.41 -25.02 21.01
CA ASP A 831 12.95 -25.35 19.65
C ASP A 831 12.64 -26.85 19.53
N ILE A 832 11.36 -27.19 19.65
CA ILE A 832 10.86 -28.57 19.60
C ILE A 832 10.54 -29.04 18.17
N SER A 833 10.74 -28.19 17.15
CA SER A 833 10.24 -28.41 15.79
C SER A 833 10.90 -29.57 15.04
N ARG A 834 11.96 -30.16 15.60
CA ARG A 834 12.74 -31.26 14.99
C ARG A 834 12.67 -32.58 15.76
N LEU A 835 11.92 -32.63 16.86
CA LEU A 835 11.77 -33.86 17.65
C LEU A 835 10.91 -34.85 16.85
N ALA A 836 11.44 -36.02 16.55
CA ALA A 836 10.80 -37.02 15.69
C ALA A 836 9.44 -37.46 16.28
N GLU A 837 9.38 -37.56 17.60
CA GLU A 837 8.19 -37.94 18.39
C GLU A 837 7.05 -36.93 18.26
N LEU A 838 7.34 -35.68 17.89
CA LEU A 838 6.37 -34.58 17.76
C LEU A 838 6.02 -34.25 16.31
N THR A 839 6.73 -34.80 15.33
CA THR A 839 6.59 -34.43 13.90
C THR A 839 5.91 -35.49 13.05
N GLN A 840 5.43 -36.58 13.67
CA GLN A 840 4.81 -37.70 13.01
C GLN A 840 3.30 -37.75 13.20
N VAL A 841 2.62 -38.37 12.24
CA VAL A 841 1.22 -38.79 12.34
C VAL A 841 1.22 -40.32 12.37
N SER A 842 0.57 -40.91 13.36
CA SER A 842 0.50 -42.37 13.53
C SER A 842 -0.92 -42.83 13.84
N GLU A 843 -1.31 -43.99 13.33
CA GLU A 843 -2.56 -44.66 13.69
C GLU A 843 -2.26 -45.72 14.75
N ASP A 844 -3.06 -45.74 15.82
CA ASP A 844 -3.02 -46.82 16.81
C ASP A 844 -3.65 -48.09 16.20
N PRO A 845 -2.93 -49.21 16.16
CA PRO A 845 -3.38 -50.41 15.44
C PRO A 845 -4.56 -51.14 16.12
N HIS A 846 -4.87 -50.81 17.37
CA HIS A 846 -5.94 -51.47 18.14
C HIS A 846 -7.20 -50.61 18.22
N THR A 847 -7.02 -49.31 18.41
CA THR A 847 -8.12 -48.36 18.61
C THR A 847 -8.47 -47.59 17.33
N HIS A 848 -7.62 -47.64 16.31
CA HIS A 848 -7.71 -46.84 15.08
C HIS A 848 -7.73 -45.32 15.31
N GLU A 849 -7.31 -44.87 16.50
CA GLU A 849 -7.11 -43.46 16.79
C GLU A 849 -5.93 -42.91 15.99
N ILE A 850 -6.06 -41.70 15.48
CA ILE A 850 -4.94 -41.01 14.82
C ILE A 850 -4.30 -40.04 15.80
N ALA A 851 -3.05 -40.29 16.16
CA ALA A 851 -2.22 -39.37 16.92
C ALA A 851 -1.43 -38.46 15.97
N ILE A 852 -1.68 -37.16 16.05
CA ILE A 852 -0.94 -36.11 15.33
C ILE A 852 0.05 -35.49 16.32
N GLY A 853 1.35 -35.59 16.05
CA GLY A 853 2.36 -34.94 16.87
C GLY A 853 2.21 -33.41 16.91
N ALA A 854 2.53 -32.79 18.04
CA ALA A 854 2.32 -31.36 18.27
C ALA A 854 3.09 -30.43 17.31
N ALA A 855 4.22 -30.91 16.78
CA ALA A 855 5.06 -30.19 15.82
C ALA A 855 4.71 -30.51 14.36
N VAL A 856 3.68 -31.34 14.10
CA VAL A 856 3.17 -31.56 12.74
C VAL A 856 2.61 -30.24 12.20
N THR A 857 3.09 -29.86 11.03
CA THR A 857 2.74 -28.62 10.35
C THR A 857 1.40 -28.71 9.64
N PHE A 858 0.75 -27.58 9.36
CA PHE A 858 -0.51 -27.57 8.63
C PHE A 858 -0.39 -28.15 7.22
N ASN A 859 0.71 -27.92 6.49
CA ASN A 859 0.88 -28.55 5.18
C ASN A 859 1.00 -30.08 5.28
N GLN A 860 1.73 -30.60 6.28
CA GLN A 860 1.78 -32.04 6.55
C GLN A 860 0.38 -32.61 6.85
N ILE A 861 -0.45 -31.91 7.63
CA ILE A 861 -1.84 -32.30 7.86
C ILE A 861 -2.63 -32.32 6.55
N THR A 862 -2.52 -31.26 5.75
CA THR A 862 -3.25 -31.16 4.48
C THR A 862 -2.78 -32.17 3.45
N ASP A 863 -1.57 -32.69 3.59
CA ASP A 863 -0.96 -33.67 2.68
C ASP A 863 -1.08 -35.13 3.12
N HIS A 864 -1.41 -35.37 4.39
CA HIS A 864 -1.50 -36.71 4.93
C HIS A 864 -2.73 -37.49 4.39
N PRO A 865 -2.55 -38.65 3.71
CA PRO A 865 -3.64 -39.40 3.09
C PRO A 865 -4.77 -39.75 4.05
N LEU A 866 -4.44 -40.32 5.22
CA LEU A 866 -5.45 -40.72 6.22
C LEU A 866 -6.25 -39.52 6.78
N LEU A 867 -5.62 -38.33 6.89
CA LEU A 867 -6.31 -37.15 7.40
C LEU A 867 -7.22 -36.53 6.33
N ARG A 868 -6.80 -36.54 5.06
CA ARG A 868 -7.65 -36.13 3.93
C ARG A 868 -8.89 -37.01 3.81
N GLU A 869 -8.73 -38.31 4.01
CA GLU A 869 -9.82 -39.28 3.92
C GLU A 869 -10.77 -39.21 5.12
N ARG A 870 -10.23 -39.31 6.35
CA ARG A 870 -11.04 -39.47 7.56
C ARG A 870 -11.40 -38.17 8.27
N TYR A 871 -10.64 -37.09 8.09
CA TYR A 871 -10.87 -35.81 8.79
C TYR A 871 -10.84 -34.59 7.84
N PRO A 872 -11.68 -34.59 6.78
CA PRO A 872 -11.62 -33.58 5.72
C PRO A 872 -11.88 -32.14 6.21
N LEU A 873 -12.65 -31.94 7.29
CA LEU A 873 -12.89 -30.60 7.85
C LEU A 873 -11.62 -29.99 8.46
N LEU A 874 -10.82 -30.81 9.14
CA LEU A 874 -9.53 -30.36 9.69
C LEU A 874 -8.58 -29.97 8.55
N VAL A 875 -8.51 -30.80 7.51
CA VAL A 875 -7.72 -30.50 6.31
C VAL A 875 -8.20 -29.21 5.62
N GLN A 876 -9.51 -29.04 5.46
CA GLN A 876 -10.08 -27.84 4.85
C GLN A 876 -9.72 -26.59 5.65
N ALA A 877 -9.89 -26.61 6.97
CA ALA A 877 -9.55 -25.47 7.82
C ALA A 877 -8.04 -25.17 7.81
N CYS A 878 -7.19 -26.19 7.89
CA CYS A 878 -5.73 -26.02 7.80
C CYS A 878 -5.29 -25.38 6.48
N ARG A 879 -5.98 -25.62 5.35
CA ARG A 879 -5.69 -24.95 4.05
C ARG A 879 -5.96 -23.45 4.07
N THR A 880 -6.87 -22.98 4.94
CA THR A 880 -7.22 -21.55 5.05
C THR A 880 -6.21 -20.75 5.87
N VAL A 881 -5.38 -21.41 6.67
CA VAL A 881 -4.41 -20.72 7.53
C VAL A 881 -3.25 -20.15 6.71
N GLY A 882 -3.05 -18.84 6.78
CA GLY A 882 -1.85 -18.16 6.29
C GLY A 882 -1.49 -18.43 4.81
N SER A 883 -0.24 -18.17 4.45
CA SER A 883 0.32 -18.58 3.16
C SER A 883 0.87 -20.01 3.23
N TYR A 884 1.22 -20.58 2.08
CA TYR A 884 1.87 -21.91 2.03
C TYR A 884 3.15 -21.97 2.87
N GLN A 885 3.95 -20.90 2.89
CA GLN A 885 5.16 -20.79 3.71
C GLN A 885 4.84 -20.76 5.21
N ILE A 886 3.78 -20.05 5.61
CA ILE A 886 3.32 -20.06 7.00
C ILE A 886 2.86 -21.46 7.39
N ARG A 887 2.13 -22.19 6.54
CA ARG A 887 1.69 -23.56 6.83
C ARG A 887 2.81 -24.60 6.90
N ASN A 888 3.98 -24.32 6.32
CA ASN A 888 5.19 -25.13 6.49
C ASN A 888 5.87 -24.93 7.86
N ARG A 889 5.43 -23.93 8.63
CA ARG A 889 6.00 -23.60 9.94
C ARG A 889 4.97 -23.67 11.06
N ALA A 890 3.73 -23.30 10.79
CA ALA A 890 2.62 -23.33 11.74
C ALA A 890 2.24 -24.78 12.04
N THR A 891 2.20 -25.12 13.32
CA THR A 891 1.92 -26.48 13.79
C THR A 891 0.56 -26.54 14.48
N ILE A 892 -0.06 -27.72 14.47
CA ILE A 892 -1.34 -27.93 15.16
C ILE A 892 -1.21 -27.74 16.68
N GLY A 893 -0.12 -28.21 17.28
CA GLY A 893 0.14 -28.03 18.71
C GLY A 893 0.35 -26.57 19.07
N GLY A 894 1.09 -25.82 18.25
CA GLY A 894 1.26 -24.37 18.43
C GLY A 894 -0.08 -23.62 18.34
N ASN A 895 -0.95 -23.99 17.39
CA ASN A 895 -2.26 -23.37 17.25
C ASN A 895 -3.18 -23.64 18.46
N ILE A 896 -3.20 -24.88 18.96
CA ILE A 896 -4.00 -25.28 20.13
C ILE A 896 -3.47 -24.67 21.42
N VAL A 897 -2.16 -24.71 21.68
CA VAL A 897 -1.54 -24.16 22.90
C VAL A 897 -1.71 -22.64 22.97
N ASN A 898 -1.60 -21.96 21.81
CA ASN A 898 -1.82 -20.51 21.75
C ASN A 898 -3.26 -20.13 22.08
N ALA A 899 -4.23 -21.03 21.87
CA ALA A 899 -5.65 -20.84 22.20
C ALA A 899 -6.26 -19.53 21.69
N ALA A 900 -5.76 -19.01 20.56
CA ALA A 900 -6.35 -17.83 19.93
C ALA A 900 -7.79 -18.16 19.51
N PRO A 901 -8.79 -17.30 19.81
CA PRO A 901 -10.18 -17.55 19.41
C PRO A 901 -10.37 -17.77 17.91
N CYS A 902 -9.45 -17.25 17.08
CA CYS A 902 -9.42 -17.40 15.62
C CYS A 902 -8.56 -18.58 15.12
N GLY A 903 -8.23 -19.56 15.96
CA GLY A 903 -7.46 -20.73 15.54
C GLY A 903 -8.29 -21.69 14.66
N ASP A 904 -8.08 -21.65 13.34
CA ASP A 904 -8.93 -22.37 12.37
C ASP A 904 -8.95 -23.90 12.52
N SER A 905 -7.87 -24.52 13.02
CA SER A 905 -7.84 -25.97 13.23
C SER A 905 -8.64 -26.43 14.47
N ILE A 906 -8.96 -25.51 15.38
CA ILE A 906 -9.60 -25.84 16.66
C ILE A 906 -11.08 -26.22 16.47
N PRO A 907 -11.93 -25.47 15.73
CA PRO A 907 -13.33 -25.85 15.55
C PRO A 907 -13.53 -27.26 14.95
N PRO A 908 -12.82 -27.66 13.87
CA PRO A 908 -12.90 -29.04 13.38
C PRO A 908 -12.33 -30.07 14.36
N ALA A 909 -11.26 -29.76 15.10
CA ALA A 909 -10.74 -30.70 16.09
C ALA A 909 -11.76 -30.94 17.23
N ILE A 910 -12.46 -29.91 17.69
CA ILE A 910 -13.55 -30.05 18.66
C ILE A 910 -14.72 -30.85 18.07
N ILE A 911 -15.08 -30.63 16.80
CA ILE A 911 -16.21 -31.35 16.18
C ILE A 911 -15.98 -32.86 16.13
N TYR A 912 -14.72 -33.28 16.00
CA TYR A 912 -14.28 -34.68 16.00
C TYR A 912 -13.94 -35.22 17.40
N ASP A 913 -14.27 -34.52 18.49
CA ASP A 913 -13.91 -34.90 19.88
C ASP A 913 -12.40 -35.15 20.09
N ALA A 914 -11.55 -34.32 19.49
CA ALA A 914 -10.11 -34.44 19.68
C ALA A 914 -9.72 -34.35 21.16
N ARG A 915 -8.68 -35.12 21.53
CA ARG A 915 -8.03 -35.07 22.84
C ARG A 915 -6.60 -34.55 22.69
N VAL A 916 -6.06 -33.96 23.74
CA VAL A 916 -4.67 -33.49 23.77
C VAL A 916 -3.89 -34.21 24.86
N GLU A 917 -2.69 -34.66 24.54
CA GLU A 917 -1.74 -35.27 25.47
C GLU A 917 -0.74 -34.20 25.92
N LEU A 918 -0.63 -34.02 27.24
CA LEU A 918 0.33 -33.14 27.89
C LEU A 918 1.34 -34.01 28.64
N ARG A 919 2.63 -33.70 28.49
CA ARG A 919 3.71 -34.35 29.23
C ARG A 919 4.53 -33.32 29.98
N SER A 920 4.88 -33.64 31.22
CA SER A 920 5.95 -32.96 31.97
C SER A 920 7.01 -34.00 32.37
N HIS A 921 8.06 -33.57 33.07
CA HIS A 921 9.03 -34.51 33.64
C HIS A 921 8.43 -35.43 34.72
N THR A 922 7.26 -35.08 35.28
CA THR A 922 6.64 -35.84 36.38
C THR A 922 5.49 -36.76 35.94
N GLY A 923 5.05 -36.69 34.67
CA GLY A 923 3.99 -37.56 34.19
C GLY A 923 3.34 -37.14 32.86
N VAL A 924 2.32 -37.90 32.49
CA VAL A 924 1.51 -37.71 31.26
C VAL A 924 0.05 -37.62 31.65
N ARG A 925 -0.68 -36.67 31.06
CA ARG A 925 -2.14 -36.62 31.17
C ARG A 925 -2.79 -36.26 29.85
N THR A 926 -4.03 -36.71 29.68
CA THR A 926 -4.84 -36.47 28.48
C THR A 926 -6.12 -35.75 28.85
N LEU A 927 -6.49 -34.73 28.09
CA LEU A 927 -7.72 -33.95 28.27
C LEU A 927 -8.51 -33.91 26.96
N SER A 928 -9.83 -33.73 27.02
CA SER A 928 -10.55 -33.32 25.82
C SER A 928 -10.10 -31.91 25.39
N LEU A 929 -10.09 -31.64 24.09
CA LEU A 929 -9.67 -30.33 23.59
C LEU A 929 -10.55 -29.19 24.14
N GLY A 930 -11.85 -29.43 24.33
CA GLY A 930 -12.79 -28.46 24.89
C GLY A 930 -12.52 -28.10 26.36
N GLU A 931 -12.06 -29.06 27.17
CA GLU A 931 -11.63 -28.85 28.56
C GLU A 931 -10.26 -28.17 28.64
N PHE A 932 -9.35 -28.52 27.73
CA PHE A 932 -8.02 -27.92 27.66
C PHE A 932 -8.06 -26.41 27.41
N LEU A 933 -9.02 -25.95 26.59
CA LEU A 933 -9.23 -24.53 26.30
C LEU A 933 -10.08 -23.88 27.38
N LEU A 934 -9.52 -22.92 28.13
CA LEU A 934 -10.26 -22.22 29.19
C LEU A 934 -10.95 -20.96 28.66
N SER A 935 -10.20 -20.15 27.90
CA SER A 935 -10.65 -18.94 27.21
C SER A 935 -9.63 -18.56 26.14
N GLY A 936 -9.88 -17.48 25.40
CA GLY A 936 -8.91 -16.94 24.45
C GLY A 936 -7.54 -16.72 25.11
N TYR A 937 -6.50 -17.25 24.47
CA TYR A 937 -5.11 -17.23 24.93
C TYR A 937 -4.83 -17.90 26.28
N LYS A 938 -5.76 -18.73 26.79
CA LYS A 938 -5.60 -19.42 28.08
C LYS A 938 -5.98 -20.90 27.99
N THR A 939 -5.07 -21.76 28.43
CA THR A 939 -5.23 -23.22 28.45
C THR A 939 -5.06 -23.79 29.85
N GLN A 940 -5.35 -25.08 30.02
CA GLN A 940 -5.05 -25.85 31.23
C GLN A 940 -3.58 -26.31 31.33
N ARG A 941 -2.72 -25.91 30.39
CA ARG A 941 -1.29 -26.29 30.38
C ARG A 941 -0.57 -25.67 31.57
N GLN A 942 0.15 -26.49 32.34
CA GLN A 942 1.06 -26.01 33.37
C GLN A 942 2.38 -25.51 32.76
N PRO A 943 3.14 -24.63 33.44
CA PRO A 943 4.36 -24.05 32.88
C PRO A 943 5.37 -25.08 32.34
N ASP A 944 5.55 -26.19 33.05
CA ASP A 944 6.47 -27.31 32.77
C ASP A 944 5.90 -28.38 31.82
N GLU A 945 4.64 -28.24 31.40
CA GLU A 945 3.99 -29.19 30.50
C GLU A 945 4.20 -28.81 29.02
N LEU A 946 4.44 -29.83 28.19
CA LEU A 946 4.45 -29.74 26.74
C LEU A 946 3.27 -30.51 26.15
N LEU A 947 2.53 -29.90 25.22
CA LEU A 947 1.59 -30.64 24.37
C LEU A 947 2.39 -31.50 23.40
N THR A 948 2.24 -32.81 23.47
CA THR A 948 2.99 -33.76 22.65
C THR A 948 2.18 -34.31 21.48
N ARG A 949 0.88 -34.56 21.69
CA ARG A 949 -0.02 -35.17 20.68
C ARG A 949 -1.42 -34.55 20.71
N VAL A 950 -2.03 -34.48 19.53
CA VAL A 950 -3.46 -34.25 19.30
C VAL A 950 -4.04 -35.57 18.79
N ILE A 951 -4.95 -36.17 19.53
CA ILE A 951 -5.48 -37.50 19.28
C ILE A 951 -6.90 -37.37 18.72
N LEU A 952 -7.12 -37.85 17.50
CA LEU A 952 -8.41 -37.88 16.84
C LEU A 952 -9.01 -39.30 16.95
N PRO A 953 -10.22 -39.44 17.53
CA PRO A 953 -10.89 -40.74 17.62
C PRO A 953 -11.47 -41.18 16.28
N PRO A 954 -11.66 -42.49 16.02
CA PRO A 954 -12.38 -42.97 14.85
C PRO A 954 -13.73 -42.27 14.68
N LEU A 955 -14.11 -42.00 13.43
CA LEU A 955 -15.39 -41.35 13.15
C LEU A 955 -16.56 -42.21 13.65
N ALA A 956 -17.28 -41.70 14.64
CA ALA A 956 -18.45 -42.38 15.20
C ALA A 956 -19.60 -42.53 14.19
N ARG A 957 -19.67 -41.65 13.18
CA ARG A 957 -20.73 -41.59 12.16
C ARG A 957 -20.13 -41.47 10.76
N LEU A 958 -19.98 -42.59 10.06
CA LEU A 958 -19.33 -42.64 8.74
C LEU A 958 -20.12 -41.91 7.63
N HIS A 959 -21.43 -41.72 7.79
CA HIS A 959 -22.28 -41.03 6.82
C HIS A 959 -22.52 -39.55 7.15
N ALA A 960 -21.93 -39.05 8.25
CA ALA A 960 -22.08 -37.64 8.59
C ALA A 960 -21.30 -36.74 7.61
N GLN A 961 -21.95 -35.69 7.13
CA GLN A 961 -21.41 -34.73 6.17
C GLN A 961 -20.89 -33.49 6.90
N GLY A 962 -19.68 -33.08 6.53
CA GLY A 962 -19.00 -31.92 7.11
C GLY A 962 -19.17 -30.65 6.28
N PHE A 963 -19.36 -29.52 6.95
CA PHE A 963 -19.41 -28.18 6.35
C PHE A 963 -18.51 -27.21 7.12
N TYR A 964 -17.71 -26.40 6.40
CA TYR A 964 -16.83 -25.39 7.00
C TYR A 964 -16.95 -24.07 6.24
N HIS A 965 -17.37 -23.02 6.95
CA HIS A 965 -17.44 -21.64 6.43
C HIS A 965 -16.46 -20.78 7.20
N GLN A 966 -15.65 -19.99 6.49
CA GLN A 966 -14.67 -19.08 7.06
C GLN A 966 -14.81 -17.71 6.41
N LEU A 967 -14.74 -16.67 7.23
CA LEU A 967 -14.80 -15.29 6.79
C LEU A 967 -13.56 -14.54 7.28
N GLY A 968 -12.92 -13.82 6.36
CA GLY A 968 -12.12 -12.65 6.72
C GLY A 968 -11.88 -11.73 5.54
N ARG A 969 -11.05 -10.70 5.76
CA ARG A 969 -10.95 -9.55 4.85
C ARG A 969 -10.17 -9.87 3.57
N ARG A 970 -9.17 -10.75 3.64
CA ARG A 970 -8.33 -11.17 2.51
C ARG A 970 -8.49 -12.64 2.17
N ASN A 971 -8.07 -13.04 0.98
CA ASN A 971 -8.08 -14.42 0.49
C ASN A 971 -6.84 -15.21 0.90
N ALA A 972 -5.77 -14.52 1.33
CA ALA A 972 -4.60 -15.12 1.97
C ALA A 972 -4.02 -14.21 3.06
N LEU A 973 -3.13 -14.77 3.89
CA LEU A 973 -2.56 -14.08 5.06
C LEU A 973 -3.64 -13.39 5.90
N ASN A 974 -4.78 -14.05 6.02
CA ASN A 974 -6.00 -13.50 6.61
C ASN A 974 -6.18 -14.06 8.02
N ILE A 975 -6.56 -13.20 8.96
CA ILE A 975 -6.99 -13.63 10.29
C ILE A 975 -8.49 -13.85 10.23
N THR A 976 -8.93 -15.05 10.62
CA THR A 976 -10.35 -15.40 10.65
C THR A 976 -11.13 -14.45 11.55
N ARG A 977 -12.12 -13.77 10.96
CA ARG A 977 -13.06 -12.90 11.67
C ARG A 977 -14.14 -13.72 12.34
N GLN A 978 -14.67 -14.71 11.62
CA GLN A 978 -15.71 -15.65 12.02
C GLN A 978 -15.53 -16.96 11.23
N SER A 979 -15.70 -18.09 11.87
CA SER A 979 -15.87 -19.38 11.20
C SER A 979 -16.95 -20.22 11.87
N LEU A 980 -17.53 -21.12 11.09
CA LEU A 980 -18.56 -22.04 11.52
C LEU A 980 -18.23 -23.42 10.95
N THR A 981 -18.27 -24.43 11.81
CA THR A 981 -18.06 -25.83 11.41
C THR A 981 -19.28 -26.64 11.80
N ALA A 982 -19.78 -27.47 10.89
CA ALA A 982 -20.89 -28.37 11.14
C ALA A 982 -20.59 -29.79 10.68
N LEU A 983 -21.18 -30.75 11.38
CA LEU A 983 -21.17 -32.18 11.03
C LEU A 983 -22.58 -32.73 11.25
N LEU A 984 -23.26 -33.11 10.17
CA LEU A 984 -24.66 -33.54 10.22
C LEU A 984 -24.88 -34.90 9.53
N GLU A 985 -25.77 -35.71 10.09
CA GLU A 985 -26.27 -36.95 9.47
C GLU A 985 -27.81 -36.88 9.43
N PHE A 986 -28.40 -37.50 8.41
CA PHE A 986 -29.84 -37.55 8.20
C PHE A 986 -30.32 -39.00 8.21
N ASP A 987 -31.51 -39.24 8.76
CA ASP A 987 -32.19 -40.52 8.57
C ASP A 987 -32.88 -40.62 7.20
N ALA A 988 -33.49 -41.77 6.91
CA ALA A 988 -34.15 -42.03 5.63
C ALA A 988 -35.34 -41.09 5.37
N GLU A 989 -35.94 -40.55 6.43
CA GLU A 989 -37.07 -39.64 6.39
C GLU A 989 -36.65 -38.16 6.20
N GLY A 990 -35.34 -37.88 6.17
CA GLY A 990 -34.75 -36.55 6.01
C GLY A 990 -34.71 -35.73 7.30
N THR A 991 -34.79 -36.39 8.45
CA THR A 991 -34.65 -35.81 9.80
C THR A 991 -33.19 -35.80 10.21
N VAL A 992 -32.73 -34.75 10.89
CA VAL A 992 -31.36 -34.67 11.38
C VAL A 992 -31.16 -35.67 12.52
N SER A 993 -30.53 -36.80 12.25
CA SER A 993 -30.27 -37.87 13.24
C SER A 993 -29.03 -37.59 14.10
N TYR A 994 -28.11 -36.77 13.57
CA TYR A 994 -26.90 -36.34 14.25
C TYR A 994 -26.56 -34.90 13.85
N CYS A 995 -26.20 -34.06 14.83
CA CYS A 995 -25.82 -32.68 14.60
C CYS A 995 -24.72 -32.26 15.56
N ARG A 996 -23.64 -31.70 15.02
CA ARG A 996 -22.64 -30.95 15.79
C ARG A 996 -22.35 -29.64 15.11
N LEU A 997 -22.23 -28.59 15.90
CA LEU A 997 -21.94 -27.23 15.47
C LEU A 997 -20.89 -26.63 16.38
N VAL A 998 -19.84 -26.05 15.81
CA VAL A 998 -18.77 -25.39 16.56
C VAL A 998 -18.50 -24.02 15.96
N ASP A 999 -18.45 -22.99 16.82
CA ASP A 999 -18.05 -21.65 16.41
C ASP A 999 -16.53 -21.50 16.32
N GLY A 1000 -16.09 -20.53 15.53
CA GLY A 1000 -14.73 -20.01 15.57
C GLY A 1000 -14.72 -18.49 15.49
N ALA A 1001 -13.85 -17.86 16.28
CA ALA A 1001 -13.68 -16.40 16.38
C ALA A 1001 -14.94 -15.59 16.79
N LEU A 1002 -15.96 -16.23 17.37
CA LEU A 1002 -17.17 -15.57 17.87
C LEU A 1002 -17.19 -15.50 19.39
N PHE A 1003 -17.15 -16.64 20.07
CA PHE A 1003 -17.12 -16.71 21.53
C PHE A 1003 -15.71 -16.52 22.11
N SER A 1004 -15.59 -16.57 23.45
CA SER A 1004 -14.30 -16.45 24.13
C SER A 1004 -13.34 -17.59 23.79
N LYS A 1005 -13.85 -18.76 23.43
CA LYS A 1005 -13.14 -19.91 22.88
C LYS A 1005 -14.05 -20.64 21.88
N PRO A 1006 -13.49 -21.36 20.89
CA PRO A 1006 -14.27 -22.29 20.08
C PRO A 1006 -14.99 -23.32 20.95
N GLN A 1007 -16.28 -23.50 20.75
CA GLN A 1007 -17.09 -24.43 21.54
C GLN A 1007 -18.31 -24.97 20.78
N ARG A 1008 -18.81 -26.13 21.23
CA ARG A 1008 -20.05 -26.74 20.73
C ARG A 1008 -21.24 -25.85 21.05
N MET A 1009 -22.11 -25.63 20.07
CA MET A 1009 -23.35 -24.84 20.23
C MET A 1009 -24.52 -25.76 20.56
N LEU A 1010 -24.48 -26.38 21.74
CA LEU A 1010 -25.39 -27.46 22.14
C LEU A 1010 -26.87 -27.08 22.09
N ASP A 1011 -27.23 -25.83 22.41
CA ASP A 1011 -28.62 -25.38 22.37
C ASP A 1011 -29.15 -25.31 20.94
N VAL A 1012 -28.31 -24.90 19.99
CA VAL A 1012 -28.65 -24.85 18.56
C VAL A 1012 -28.71 -26.26 17.98
N GLU A 1013 -27.78 -27.14 18.37
CA GLU A 1013 -27.81 -28.56 17.98
C GLU A 1013 -29.12 -29.24 18.40
N ARG A 1014 -29.59 -28.98 19.63
CA ARG A 1014 -30.86 -29.50 20.14
C ARG A 1014 -32.09 -29.02 19.37
N CYS A 1015 -32.03 -27.83 18.76
CA CYS A 1015 -33.11 -27.34 17.89
C CYS A 1015 -33.17 -28.10 16.57
N LEU A 1016 -32.04 -28.56 16.05
CA LEU A 1016 -31.95 -29.24 14.76
C LEU A 1016 -32.15 -30.75 14.88
N GLN A 1017 -31.58 -31.37 15.91
CA GLN A 1017 -31.59 -32.81 16.08
C GLN A 1017 -33.00 -33.36 16.30
N GLY A 1018 -33.35 -34.41 15.57
CA GLY A 1018 -34.69 -34.99 15.57
C GLY A 1018 -35.73 -34.19 14.79
N GLN A 1019 -35.32 -33.13 14.08
CA GLN A 1019 -36.19 -32.31 13.24
C GLN A 1019 -35.80 -32.43 11.76
N LYS A 1020 -36.76 -32.19 10.87
CA LYS A 1020 -36.46 -31.92 9.45
C LYS A 1020 -35.93 -30.50 9.32
N LEU A 1021 -34.93 -30.29 8.44
CA LEU A 1021 -34.43 -28.95 8.12
C LEU A 1021 -35.44 -28.20 7.26
N THR A 1022 -36.50 -27.68 7.87
CA THR A 1022 -37.45 -26.75 7.24
C THR A 1022 -37.02 -25.31 7.52
N SER A 1023 -37.60 -24.36 6.79
CA SER A 1023 -37.37 -22.92 7.05
C SER A 1023 -37.75 -22.53 8.49
N GLU A 1024 -38.78 -23.15 9.07
CA GLU A 1024 -39.22 -22.93 10.45
C GLU A 1024 -38.18 -23.46 11.46
N THR A 1025 -37.70 -24.69 11.28
CA THR A 1025 -36.65 -25.27 12.15
C THR A 1025 -35.38 -24.42 12.12
N ILE A 1026 -34.97 -23.95 10.93
CA ILE A 1026 -33.80 -23.08 10.76
C ILE A 1026 -34.04 -21.71 11.44
N ALA A 1027 -35.24 -21.14 11.33
CA ALA A 1027 -35.58 -19.88 11.99
C ALA A 1027 -35.52 -20.01 13.52
N ASN A 1028 -36.10 -21.08 14.08
CA ASN A 1028 -36.05 -21.37 15.52
C ASN A 1028 -34.60 -21.53 16.01
N ALA A 1029 -33.76 -22.24 15.25
CA ALA A 1029 -32.34 -22.38 15.56
C ALA A 1029 -31.60 -21.02 15.49
N CYS A 1030 -31.95 -20.15 14.53
CA CYS A 1030 -31.40 -18.79 14.46
C CYS A 1030 -31.76 -17.96 15.69
N GLU A 1031 -32.99 -18.03 16.19
CA GLU A 1031 -33.41 -17.27 17.39
C GLU A 1031 -32.62 -17.70 18.64
N VAL A 1032 -32.38 -19.00 18.80
CA VAL A 1032 -31.56 -19.52 19.89
C VAL A 1032 -30.11 -19.06 19.74
N LEU A 1033 -29.56 -19.16 18.53
CA LEU A 1033 -28.20 -18.72 18.22
C LEU A 1033 -28.04 -17.21 18.49
N ASP A 1034 -29.00 -16.38 18.08
CA ASP A 1034 -28.96 -14.92 18.27
C ASP A 1034 -28.89 -14.54 19.76
N LYS A 1035 -29.68 -15.20 20.61
CA LYS A 1035 -29.64 -15.01 22.07
C LYS A 1035 -28.27 -15.39 22.66
N LEU A 1036 -27.67 -16.49 22.20
CA LEU A 1036 -26.34 -16.92 22.64
C LEU A 1036 -25.26 -15.91 22.26
N ILE A 1037 -25.30 -15.40 21.02
CA ILE A 1037 -24.36 -14.40 20.52
C ILE A 1037 -24.52 -13.09 21.29
N TYR A 1038 -25.75 -12.62 21.47
CA TYR A 1038 -26.03 -11.40 22.21
C TYR A 1038 -25.53 -11.48 23.65
N ALA A 1039 -25.76 -12.61 24.33
CA ALA A 1039 -25.25 -12.83 25.69
C ALA A 1039 -23.71 -12.79 25.76
N ALA A 1040 -23.02 -13.29 24.73
CA ALA A 1040 -21.56 -13.37 24.72
C ALA A 1040 -20.86 -12.08 24.25
N ILE A 1041 -21.40 -11.41 23.23
CA ILE A 1041 -20.74 -10.27 22.58
C ILE A 1041 -21.62 -9.04 22.40
N GLY A 1042 -22.91 -9.05 22.74
CA GLY A 1042 -23.86 -7.97 22.43
C GLY A 1042 -23.49 -6.57 22.96
N LYS A 1043 -22.58 -6.49 23.94
CA LYS A 1043 -22.03 -5.22 24.47
C LYS A 1043 -20.70 -4.79 23.85
N ARG A 1044 -20.13 -5.59 22.93
CA ARG A 1044 -18.87 -5.29 22.24
C ARG A 1044 -19.16 -4.43 21.01
N TRP A 1045 -18.28 -3.49 20.71
CA TRP A 1045 -18.36 -2.65 19.51
C TRP A 1045 -18.52 -3.44 18.20
N SER A 1046 -17.94 -4.64 18.12
CA SER A 1046 -17.99 -5.50 16.92
C SER A 1046 -19.28 -6.30 16.78
N ALA A 1047 -20.18 -6.28 17.78
CA ALA A 1047 -21.44 -7.04 17.76
C ALA A 1047 -22.35 -6.62 16.60
N ALA A 1048 -22.40 -5.31 16.31
CA ALA A 1048 -23.22 -4.73 15.25
C ALA A 1048 -22.99 -5.42 13.89
N TYR A 1049 -21.75 -5.83 13.62
CA TYR A 1049 -21.41 -6.59 12.42
C TYR A 1049 -21.42 -8.11 12.67
N LYS A 1050 -20.72 -8.58 13.72
CA LYS A 1050 -20.47 -10.02 13.91
C LYS A 1050 -21.76 -10.81 14.10
N GLN A 1051 -22.68 -10.31 14.92
CA GLN A 1051 -23.92 -11.02 15.25
C GLN A 1051 -24.80 -11.29 14.02
N PRO A 1052 -25.26 -10.28 13.25
CA PRO A 1052 -26.08 -10.56 12.07
C PRO A 1052 -25.35 -11.38 11.02
N VAL A 1053 -24.05 -11.15 10.81
CA VAL A 1053 -23.26 -11.91 9.83
C VAL A 1053 -23.11 -13.38 10.22
N PHE A 1054 -22.90 -13.70 11.50
CA PHE A 1054 -22.80 -15.10 11.93
C PHE A 1054 -24.14 -15.84 11.75
N ILE A 1055 -25.26 -15.17 12.03
CA ILE A 1055 -26.60 -15.71 11.77
C ILE A 1055 -26.80 -15.97 10.27
N SER A 1056 -26.38 -15.04 9.42
CA SER A 1056 -26.43 -15.24 7.96
C SER A 1056 -25.53 -16.38 7.49
N MET A 1057 -24.30 -16.49 8.01
CA MET A 1057 -23.40 -17.62 7.72
C MET A 1057 -24.02 -18.95 8.14
N PHE A 1058 -24.70 -19.01 9.29
CA PHE A 1058 -25.43 -20.20 9.73
C PHE A 1058 -26.57 -20.55 8.76
N ARG A 1059 -27.37 -19.57 8.33
CA ARG A 1059 -28.44 -19.78 7.33
C ARG A 1059 -27.89 -20.28 6.00
N ASP A 1060 -26.81 -19.67 5.50
CA ASP A 1060 -26.17 -20.06 4.25
C ASP A 1060 -25.65 -21.49 4.32
N MET A 1061 -25.05 -21.86 5.46
CA MET A 1061 -24.63 -23.23 5.71
C MET A 1061 -25.82 -24.19 5.73
N MET A 1062 -26.92 -23.87 6.42
CA MET A 1062 -28.11 -24.73 6.45
C MET A 1062 -28.75 -24.87 5.05
N ALA A 1063 -28.75 -23.82 4.25
CA ALA A 1063 -29.21 -23.88 2.85
C ALA A 1063 -28.30 -24.79 2.01
N GLN A 1064 -26.99 -24.73 2.20
CA GLN A 1064 -26.04 -25.64 1.55
C GLN A 1064 -26.30 -27.10 1.97
N VAL A 1065 -26.53 -27.35 3.26
CA VAL A 1065 -26.87 -28.69 3.79
C VAL A 1065 -28.13 -29.21 3.09
N GLN A 1066 -29.20 -28.41 3.03
CA GLN A 1066 -30.44 -28.80 2.34
C GLN A 1066 -30.23 -29.15 0.85
N GLN A 1067 -29.33 -28.46 0.16
CA GLN A 1067 -29.01 -28.76 -1.25
C GLN A 1067 -28.27 -30.09 -1.43
N VAL A 1068 -27.38 -30.44 -0.50
CA VAL A 1068 -26.65 -31.71 -0.54
C VAL A 1068 -27.56 -32.87 -0.17
N CYS A 1069 -28.46 -32.72 0.81
CA CYS A 1069 -29.42 -33.77 1.20
C CYS A 1069 -30.48 -34.09 0.14
N ARG A 1070 -30.72 -33.19 -0.82
CA ARG A 1070 -31.66 -33.41 -1.94
C ARG A 1070 -31.04 -34.17 -3.11
N LYS A 1071 -29.71 -34.32 -3.13
CA LYS A 1071 -28.95 -35.07 -4.14
C LYS A 1071 -28.59 -36.44 -3.57
#